data_AF-K9RIT1-F1
#
_entry.id   AF-K9RIT1-F1
#
_cell.length_a   1.000
_cell.length_b   1.000
_cell.length_c   1.000
_cell.angle_alpha   90.00
_cell.angle_beta   90.00
_cell.angle_gamma   90.00
#
_symmetry.space_group_name_H-M   'P 1'
#
loop_
_entity.id
_entity.type
_entity.pdbx_description
1 polymer ?
#
loop_
_entity_poly.entity_id
_entity_poly.type
_entity_poly.pdbx_seq_one_letter_code
_entity_poly.pdbx_strand_id
1 'polypeptide(L)'
;MTIRLCCWIRSTIGILSFFSIVGTSTLFTNKVVAQITPDASLGTESSRVKPLNQLLEQIDGGAIRGTSLFHSFQDFNIKEGRGAYFSNPVGIENIIGRVTGENYSQILGTLGVLGNANLYFINPNGIIFGQNARLDINGSFSASTNSLILSDGSKFSSTISQEKPLLTVNLVKPIGFDVEVEKRNTTITNTGNLSVGQDLTFVADNIDLQGKLQAGRDLTLQAQDTVKIRDSATNPFIAQSGRNLVIQGNQEVDIFALNHPNSGLFSGKDMTLRSANDVLGDSHYQTGGNFRIEKLDGSLGNLFSPYDPVLLASGNVNLGDYTGASLHILAGGSVTLNNVTINDTDTEQNTISPSNNNLFNGVNSFADLANINLSDKQRTSITVDGSKQPTLDIRAGIDWSQLGGLPIPDPNQQDSNSSFSNTQPTITSPPLTADITVNGRININQPDGLVLLTNQYFPNQTLPGGKIQVGEINTARDVDGNSGSISIDSKADIEPKGNSSSIFIDSKGNIEPKGNIDTSAYASSNNGNAGNINLITKGLFSLINNTIISHTYGAGKGGDIYIEAESVNLNDGGTVKSKTFGKGNGGNITLEVSNAFNINSIKENNSESGLFTASAGDGDDSTTEDGGAGNLKVNTRTLIVRNGGQLGSDNFEENNDRFGSGKSGNINIFAEESVEVSGTSNNLAGADGLLKPTSIASFTINNKDAGDLTIETKRFTVKDGASITATTDGIGNSGILAIIADESMEVSGISSDGKGSRVRNATFGAGDSKDLIINTKRLVVKDGGRIDSRTQPSSFSNQNTGNAGNIKITTDIFEAYNGGQVISSTGGTKKHNSGNAGEININATEKVILSGVDSSFEQRSEDLKQTLTKNFPTQTEDVIDILLAARISEESSSGVVVKAKDNRTGSAGNITIETPFLSIEDGAQLNAETVTAEGGNITLQLQDLLLMRRNGDITTNAGGTGNGGNVNIDSGFVVAVPNEDNDIIARAVRGNGGNIKIDTQGIFGFQVSDQLTPRSDISASSDFGVDGVEEINAPDVDPSRGTVNLPDTPVNLNLAQGCQPSGLNSISRFTSIGTASIPANPNDIQNIYTLWEDLRSPTAQNTDSVDSTDSKSPRNSADIAAKEEIEKIQEAQGWIKTPDGKVKLVVKSPTVTPYSSWQTPSACNE
;
A
#
# COMPACT_ATOMS: atom_id res chain seq x y z
N MET A 1 36.93 17.39 55.99
CA MET A 1 36.41 18.59 56.66
C MET A 1 35.16 18.13 57.44
N THR A 2 35.19 17.85 58.75
CA THR A 2 34.96 18.80 59.87
C THR A 2 33.71 19.68 59.65
N ILE A 3 32.69 19.76 60.53
CA ILE A 3 32.56 19.53 61.99
C ILE A 3 31.08 19.16 62.32
N ARG A 4 30.74 18.20 63.22
CA ARG A 4 30.28 18.33 64.65
C ARG A 4 29.24 19.43 64.94
N LEU A 5 28.30 19.35 65.90
CA LEU A 5 28.04 18.46 67.07
C LEU A 5 26.53 17.97 66.97
N CYS A 6 25.66 17.60 67.94
CA CYS A 6 25.55 17.37 69.40
C CYS A 6 24.28 16.45 69.56
N CYS A 7 24.14 15.35 70.33
CA CYS A 7 24.55 14.88 71.68
C CYS A 7 23.58 15.22 72.83
N TRP A 8 22.99 14.19 73.47
CA TRP A 8 22.72 14.09 74.93
C TRP A 8 22.64 12.61 75.37
N ILE A 9 22.95 12.29 76.63
CA ILE A 9 23.26 10.91 77.11
C ILE A 9 22.87 10.69 78.58
N ARG A 10 22.25 9.53 78.90
CA ARG A 10 22.49 8.62 80.07
C ARG A 10 21.33 7.58 80.17
N SER A 11 21.49 6.27 80.36
CA SER A 11 22.48 5.38 81.01
C SER A 11 22.23 5.08 82.50
N THR A 12 22.00 3.81 82.82
CA THR A 12 22.66 3.06 83.93
C THR A 12 22.52 1.54 83.75
N ILE A 13 23.52 0.78 84.21
CA ILE A 13 23.51 -0.69 84.41
C ILE A 13 23.91 -0.96 85.87
N GLY A 14 23.35 -2.01 86.50
CA GLY A 14 23.69 -2.46 87.86
C GLY A 14 23.62 -3.99 87.98
N ILE A 15 24.40 -4.58 88.90
CA ILE A 15 24.72 -6.02 88.96
C ILE A 15 24.73 -6.52 90.43
N LEU A 16 24.41 -7.81 90.65
CA LEU A 16 24.41 -8.58 91.93
C LEU A 16 23.35 -8.13 92.96
N SER A 17 22.71 -9.01 93.75
CA SER A 17 23.20 -10.25 94.39
C SER A 17 22.09 -11.27 94.77
N PHE A 18 22.46 -12.38 95.43
CA PHE A 18 21.64 -13.52 95.87
C PHE A 18 20.45 -13.18 96.80
N PHE A 19 19.35 -13.95 96.68
CA PHE A 19 18.83 -14.78 97.78
C PHE A 19 17.94 -15.93 97.26
N SER A 20 17.90 -17.07 97.97
CA SER A 20 17.10 -18.25 97.60
C SER A 20 15.84 -18.38 98.47
N ILE A 21 14.69 -18.67 97.85
CA ILE A 21 13.51 -19.29 98.50
C ILE A 21 12.97 -20.38 97.56
N VAL A 22 12.66 -21.55 98.12
CA VAL A 22 11.99 -22.65 97.39
C VAL A 22 10.48 -22.44 97.48
N GLY A 23 9.80 -22.37 96.34
CA GLY A 23 8.35 -22.24 96.26
C GLY A 23 7.77 -23.17 95.19
N THR A 24 7.14 -24.27 95.60
CA THR A 24 6.49 -25.22 94.69
C THR A 24 5.11 -24.69 94.26
N SER A 25 5.06 -23.96 93.14
CA SER A 25 3.82 -23.59 92.46
C SER A 25 3.48 -24.58 91.34
N THR A 26 2.29 -25.17 91.39
CA THR A 26 1.81 -26.18 90.44
C THR A 26 1.77 -25.67 89.00
N LEU A 27 2.27 -26.49 88.06
CA LEU A 27 2.06 -26.29 86.62
C LEU A 27 0.58 -26.48 86.26
N PHE A 28 -0.19 -25.39 86.30
CA PHE A 28 -1.47 -25.32 85.60
C PHE A 28 -1.19 -25.22 84.10
N THR A 29 -1.15 -26.37 83.43
CA THR A 29 -1.23 -26.43 81.97
C THR A 29 -2.60 -25.92 81.54
N ASN A 30 -2.69 -24.62 81.22
CA ASN A 30 -3.86 -24.05 80.57
C ASN A 30 -4.05 -24.75 79.22
N LYS A 31 -4.97 -25.71 79.17
CA LYS A 31 -5.46 -26.28 77.92
C LYS A 31 -6.09 -25.14 77.13
N VAL A 32 -5.43 -24.74 76.04
CA VAL A 32 -6.02 -23.83 75.05
C VAL A 32 -7.17 -24.60 74.39
N VAL A 33 -8.39 -24.29 74.82
CA VAL A 33 -9.63 -24.80 74.21
C VAL A 33 -9.76 -24.21 72.80
N ALA A 34 -10.58 -24.83 71.95
CA ALA A 34 -10.75 -24.46 70.55
C ALA A 34 -11.01 -22.95 70.34
N GLN A 35 -10.52 -22.42 69.22
CA GLN A 35 -10.79 -21.06 68.75
C GLN A 35 -11.87 -21.06 67.64
N ILE A 36 -12.69 -22.13 67.64
CA ILE A 36 -13.93 -22.27 66.90
C ILE A 36 -15.04 -22.45 67.94
N THR A 37 -15.96 -21.47 68.00
CA THR A 37 -16.99 -21.37 69.04
C THR A 37 -18.35 -21.30 68.38
N PRO A 38 -19.17 -22.38 68.42
CA PRO A 38 -20.55 -22.36 67.94
C PRO A 38 -21.40 -21.27 68.62
N ASP A 39 -22.32 -20.67 67.88
CA ASP A 39 -23.33 -19.76 68.44
C ASP A 39 -24.69 -20.45 68.66
N ALA A 40 -25.63 -19.72 69.29
CA ALA A 40 -26.98 -20.19 69.58
C ALA A 40 -28.04 -19.81 68.52
N SER A 41 -27.67 -19.17 67.41
CA SER A 41 -28.60 -18.61 66.41
C SER A 41 -29.36 -19.64 65.58
N LEU A 42 -28.92 -20.91 65.60
CA LEU A 42 -29.63 -22.06 65.03
C LEU A 42 -30.52 -22.80 66.05
N GLY A 43 -30.64 -22.29 67.28
CA GLY A 43 -31.49 -22.86 68.32
C GLY A 43 -31.12 -24.31 68.68
N THR A 44 -32.07 -25.24 68.54
CA THR A 44 -31.86 -26.67 68.80
C THR A 44 -31.04 -27.39 67.72
N GLU A 45 -30.87 -26.77 66.55
CA GLU A 45 -30.04 -27.28 65.43
C GLU A 45 -28.61 -26.72 65.49
N SER A 46 -28.08 -26.55 66.71
CA SER A 46 -26.77 -25.92 66.94
C SER A 46 -25.59 -26.69 66.35
N SER A 47 -24.54 -25.94 65.98
CA SER A 47 -23.26 -26.51 65.52
C SER A 47 -22.47 -27.06 66.69
N ARG A 48 -21.72 -28.14 66.48
CA ARG A 48 -21.00 -28.87 67.53
C ARG A 48 -19.58 -29.19 67.08
N VAL A 49 -18.59 -28.63 67.77
CA VAL A 49 -17.17 -28.95 67.56
C VAL A 49 -16.76 -30.07 68.51
N LYS A 50 -16.11 -31.11 67.99
CA LYS A 50 -15.50 -32.20 68.78
C LYS A 50 -14.06 -32.45 68.32
N PRO A 51 -13.13 -32.87 69.19
CA PRO A 51 -11.80 -33.29 68.74
C PRO A 51 -11.92 -34.60 67.94
N LEU A 52 -11.36 -34.63 66.73
CA LEU A 52 -11.15 -35.83 65.93
C LEU A 52 -9.85 -36.53 66.34
N ASN A 53 -8.81 -35.75 66.65
CA ASN A 53 -7.60 -36.19 67.34
C ASN A 53 -6.97 -35.00 68.11
N GLN A 54 -5.67 -35.03 68.43
CA GLN A 54 -5.00 -33.93 69.15
C GLN A 54 -4.83 -32.65 68.32
N LEU A 55 -4.76 -32.78 66.99
CA LEU A 55 -4.53 -31.67 66.05
C LEU A 55 -5.81 -31.29 65.29
N LEU A 56 -6.67 -32.27 64.99
CA LEU A 56 -7.87 -32.10 64.16
C LEU A 56 -9.16 -31.98 64.99
N GLU A 57 -10.02 -31.04 64.59
CA GLU A 57 -11.39 -30.86 65.08
C GLU A 57 -12.40 -31.24 63.99
N GLN A 58 -13.52 -31.87 64.37
CA GLN A 58 -14.62 -32.23 63.48
C GLN A 58 -15.88 -31.44 63.89
N ILE A 59 -16.61 -30.96 62.90
CA ILE A 59 -17.80 -30.13 63.05
C ILE A 59 -19.03 -30.96 62.66
N ASP A 60 -19.91 -31.16 63.64
CA ASP A 60 -21.20 -31.85 63.54
C ASP A 60 -22.36 -30.90 63.86
N GLY A 61 -23.60 -31.41 63.80
CA GLY A 61 -24.80 -30.63 64.11
C GLY A 61 -25.21 -29.76 62.94
N GLY A 62 -25.69 -28.55 63.20
CA GLY A 62 -26.23 -27.67 62.18
C GLY A 62 -27.67 -27.99 61.78
N ALA A 63 -28.26 -27.10 60.98
CA ALA A 63 -29.64 -27.17 60.51
C ALA A 63 -29.70 -27.65 59.05
N ILE A 64 -30.49 -28.69 58.76
CA ILE A 64 -30.61 -29.26 57.40
C ILE A 64 -31.86 -28.71 56.72
N ARG A 65 -31.73 -28.18 55.49
CA ARG A 65 -32.85 -27.74 54.64
C ARG A 65 -32.60 -28.23 53.20
N GLY A 66 -33.37 -29.21 52.76
CA GLY A 66 -33.12 -29.89 51.48
C GLY A 66 -31.74 -30.55 51.47
N THR A 67 -30.92 -30.23 50.47
CA THR A 67 -29.53 -30.72 50.34
C THR A 67 -28.49 -29.77 50.96
N SER A 68 -28.93 -28.77 51.73
CA SER A 68 -28.09 -27.75 52.36
C SER A 68 -28.00 -27.95 53.88
N LEU A 69 -26.79 -27.87 54.44
CA LEU A 69 -26.49 -27.97 55.87
C LEU A 69 -25.91 -26.64 56.38
N PHE A 70 -26.60 -25.99 57.31
CA PHE A 70 -26.24 -24.66 57.84
C PHE A 70 -25.56 -24.76 59.21
N HIS A 71 -24.42 -24.08 59.36
CA HIS A 71 -23.63 -23.93 60.56
C HIS A 71 -23.46 -22.45 60.93
N SER A 72 -23.28 -22.17 62.23
CA SER A 72 -23.14 -20.81 62.74
C SER A 72 -22.24 -20.77 63.97
N PHE A 73 -21.30 -19.82 63.98
CA PHE A 73 -20.24 -19.69 64.97
C PHE A 73 -20.12 -18.24 65.45
N GLN A 74 -19.85 -18.04 66.73
CA GLN A 74 -19.42 -16.75 67.26
C GLN A 74 -17.99 -16.41 66.78
N ASP A 75 -17.10 -17.40 66.81
CA ASP A 75 -15.70 -17.30 66.38
C ASP A 75 -15.33 -18.53 65.55
N PHE A 76 -14.49 -18.36 64.52
CA PHE A 76 -13.98 -19.46 63.71
C PHE A 76 -12.53 -19.20 63.28
N ASN A 77 -11.58 -19.90 63.90
CA ASN A 77 -10.15 -19.78 63.64
C ASN A 77 -9.45 -21.14 63.71
N ILE A 78 -8.55 -21.43 62.76
CA ILE A 78 -7.74 -22.64 62.69
C ILE A 78 -6.27 -22.25 62.87
N LYS A 79 -5.59 -22.83 63.86
CA LYS A 79 -4.18 -22.56 64.12
C LYS A 79 -3.27 -23.39 63.22
N GLU A 80 -2.04 -22.90 63.04
CA GLU A 80 -0.96 -23.61 62.37
C GLU A 80 -0.78 -25.04 62.92
N GLY A 81 -0.54 -26.00 62.02
CA GLY A 81 -0.43 -27.43 62.37
C GLY A 81 -1.72 -28.10 62.85
N ARG A 82 -2.86 -27.39 62.87
CA ARG A 82 -4.19 -27.92 63.19
C ARG A 82 -5.07 -27.97 61.93
N GLY A 83 -6.22 -28.62 62.05
CA GLY A 83 -7.25 -28.58 61.01
C GLY A 83 -8.67 -28.70 61.56
N ALA A 84 -9.64 -28.18 60.83
CA ALA A 84 -11.06 -28.27 61.15
C ALA A 84 -11.85 -28.82 59.96
N TYR A 85 -12.66 -29.84 60.22
CA TYR A 85 -13.31 -30.65 59.20
C TYR A 85 -14.83 -30.67 59.38
N PHE A 86 -15.57 -30.19 58.38
CA PHE A 86 -17.03 -30.33 58.36
C PHE A 86 -17.44 -31.77 58.02
N SER A 87 -18.32 -32.35 58.83
CA SER A 87 -18.98 -33.61 58.51
C SER A 87 -19.90 -33.45 57.30
N ASN A 88 -19.92 -34.43 56.39
CA ASN A 88 -20.84 -34.47 55.25
C ASN A 88 -21.85 -35.63 55.39
N PRO A 89 -23.08 -35.38 55.90
CA PRO A 89 -24.14 -36.38 55.96
C PRO A 89 -24.63 -36.82 54.57
N VAL A 90 -25.13 -38.05 54.47
CA VAL A 90 -25.70 -38.59 53.21
C VAL A 90 -26.87 -37.71 52.74
N GLY A 91 -26.79 -37.24 51.49
CA GLY A 91 -27.80 -36.36 50.88
C GLY A 91 -27.51 -34.87 50.98
N ILE A 92 -26.42 -34.45 51.65
CA ILE A 92 -25.96 -33.06 51.65
C ILE A 92 -25.04 -32.82 50.44
N GLU A 93 -25.34 -31.75 49.71
CA GLU A 93 -24.55 -31.23 48.59
C GLU A 93 -23.77 -29.98 49.00
N ASN A 94 -24.32 -29.17 49.91
CA ASN A 94 -23.79 -27.85 50.28
C ASN A 94 -23.75 -27.71 51.81
N ILE A 95 -22.62 -27.24 52.33
CA ILE A 95 -22.40 -26.88 53.73
C ILE A 95 -22.18 -25.37 53.79
N ILE A 96 -22.91 -24.66 54.64
CA ILE A 96 -22.88 -23.19 54.75
C ILE A 96 -22.53 -22.81 56.19
N GLY A 97 -21.31 -22.38 56.44
CA GLY A 97 -20.89 -21.83 57.74
C GLY A 97 -20.87 -20.31 57.73
N ARG A 98 -21.44 -19.67 58.76
CA ARG A 98 -21.28 -18.22 59.01
C ARG A 98 -20.62 -17.93 60.37
N VAL A 99 -19.94 -16.79 60.46
CA VAL A 99 -19.47 -16.18 61.70
C VAL A 99 -20.39 -15.03 62.09
N THR A 100 -20.79 -14.95 63.36
CA THR A 100 -21.74 -13.96 63.92
C THR A 100 -21.14 -13.04 64.99
N GLY A 101 -19.92 -13.31 65.46
CA GLY A 101 -19.16 -12.38 66.28
C GLY A 101 -18.47 -11.27 65.47
N GLU A 102 -17.66 -10.46 66.15
CA GLU A 102 -16.99 -9.26 65.61
C GLU A 102 -15.55 -9.54 65.14
N ASN A 103 -15.06 -10.78 65.26
CA ASN A 103 -13.69 -11.15 64.90
C ASN A 103 -13.56 -11.64 63.46
N TYR A 104 -12.46 -11.29 62.81
CA TYR A 104 -12.02 -11.88 61.54
C TYR A 104 -11.57 -13.34 61.71
N SER A 105 -11.65 -14.14 60.65
CA SER A 105 -11.30 -15.56 60.69
C SER A 105 -9.85 -15.81 60.29
N GLN A 106 -9.00 -16.19 61.24
CA GLN A 106 -7.63 -16.67 60.99
C GLN A 106 -7.65 -18.16 60.62
N ILE A 107 -7.36 -18.47 59.36
CA ILE A 107 -7.17 -19.83 58.85
C ILE A 107 -5.67 -20.03 58.60
N LEU A 108 -4.95 -20.59 59.57
CA LEU A 108 -3.50 -20.79 59.53
C LEU A 108 -3.11 -22.27 59.35
N GLY A 109 -4.10 -23.16 59.23
CA GLY A 109 -3.96 -24.61 59.03
C GLY A 109 -4.99 -25.14 58.05
N THR A 110 -5.35 -26.42 58.14
CA THR A 110 -6.23 -27.07 57.15
C THR A 110 -7.72 -26.85 57.42
N LEU A 111 -8.45 -26.30 56.45
CA LEU A 111 -9.92 -26.27 56.42
C LEU A 111 -10.45 -27.34 55.45
N GLY A 112 -11.32 -28.24 55.90
CA GLY A 112 -11.75 -29.37 55.07
C GLY A 112 -13.19 -29.84 55.22
N VAL A 113 -13.59 -30.75 54.34
CA VAL A 113 -14.91 -31.41 54.32
C VAL A 113 -14.70 -32.92 54.24
N LEU A 114 -15.35 -33.69 55.12
CA LEU A 114 -15.28 -35.16 55.14
C LEU A 114 -16.20 -35.77 54.06
N GLY A 115 -15.95 -35.44 52.79
CA GLY A 115 -16.70 -35.90 51.63
C GLY A 115 -16.72 -34.85 50.51
N ASN A 116 -17.67 -35.01 49.58
CA ASN A 116 -17.68 -34.26 48.31
C ASN A 116 -18.68 -33.07 48.28
N ALA A 117 -19.15 -32.60 49.43
CA ALA A 117 -20.04 -31.43 49.51
C ALA A 117 -19.25 -30.12 49.35
N ASN A 118 -19.91 -29.12 48.77
CA ASN A 118 -19.41 -27.75 48.66
C ASN A 118 -19.38 -27.08 50.04
N LEU A 119 -18.42 -26.19 50.28
CA LEU A 119 -18.34 -25.39 51.51
C LEU A 119 -18.42 -23.90 51.20
N TYR A 120 -19.48 -23.27 51.68
CA TYR A 120 -19.66 -21.82 51.72
C TYR A 120 -19.27 -21.32 53.12
N PHE A 121 -18.39 -20.32 53.22
CA PHE A 121 -17.87 -19.81 54.49
C PHE A 121 -17.94 -18.28 54.53
N ILE A 122 -18.67 -17.73 55.51
CA ILE A 122 -19.06 -16.32 55.54
C ILE A 122 -18.55 -15.67 56.83
N ASN A 123 -17.70 -14.64 56.73
CA ASN A 123 -17.33 -13.79 57.87
C ASN A 123 -17.24 -12.31 57.45
N PRO A 124 -18.28 -11.50 57.73
CA PRO A 124 -18.31 -10.07 57.39
C PRO A 124 -17.35 -9.15 58.17
N ASN A 125 -16.43 -9.71 58.95
CA ASN A 125 -15.30 -8.99 59.55
C ASN A 125 -13.96 -9.24 58.81
N GLY A 126 -13.95 -10.13 57.80
CA GLY A 126 -12.75 -10.51 57.04
C GLY A 126 -12.25 -11.93 57.31
N ILE A 127 -11.44 -12.45 56.38
CA ILE A 127 -10.90 -13.83 56.41
C ILE A 127 -9.42 -13.77 56.01
N ILE A 128 -8.54 -14.43 56.76
CA ILE A 128 -7.09 -14.45 56.52
C ILE A 128 -6.62 -15.90 56.40
N PHE A 129 -6.16 -16.29 55.21
CA PHE A 129 -5.45 -17.54 54.97
C PHE A 129 -3.94 -17.31 55.09
N GLY A 130 -3.33 -17.89 56.12
CA GLY A 130 -1.89 -17.78 56.39
C GLY A 130 -1.02 -18.66 55.46
N GLN A 131 0.30 -18.47 55.51
CA GLN A 131 1.25 -19.18 54.63
C GLN A 131 1.14 -20.71 54.68
N ASN A 132 0.82 -21.27 55.85
CA ASN A 132 0.63 -22.72 56.06
C ASN A 132 -0.85 -23.18 55.99
N ALA A 133 -1.75 -22.31 55.53
CA ALA A 133 -3.14 -22.66 55.27
C ALA A 133 -3.26 -23.64 54.09
N ARG A 134 -4.19 -24.59 54.20
CA ARG A 134 -4.55 -25.53 53.14
C ARG A 134 -6.06 -25.74 53.11
N LEU A 135 -6.60 -26.08 51.95
CA LEU A 135 -7.96 -26.59 51.79
C LEU A 135 -7.91 -28.11 51.56
N ASP A 136 -8.84 -28.84 52.15
CA ASP A 136 -9.02 -30.29 51.97
C ASP A 136 -10.50 -30.57 51.62
N ILE A 137 -10.86 -30.17 50.40
CA ILE A 137 -12.25 -30.03 49.94
C ILE A 137 -12.38 -30.60 48.51
N ASN A 138 -13.11 -31.71 48.38
CA ASN A 138 -13.45 -32.33 47.09
C ASN A 138 -14.65 -31.64 46.40
N GLY A 139 -15.46 -30.90 47.15
CA GLY A 139 -16.49 -29.99 46.65
C GLY A 139 -15.90 -28.72 46.04
N SER A 140 -16.75 -27.71 45.81
CA SER A 140 -16.33 -26.32 45.59
C SER A 140 -16.15 -25.59 46.94
N PHE A 141 -15.30 -24.57 46.98
CA PHE A 141 -15.12 -23.69 48.15
C PHE A 141 -15.47 -22.24 47.81
N SER A 142 -16.23 -21.60 48.68
CA SER A 142 -16.80 -20.28 48.46
C SER A 142 -16.71 -19.42 49.72
N ALA A 143 -15.71 -18.54 49.81
CA ALA A 143 -15.50 -17.67 50.96
C ALA A 143 -16.04 -16.25 50.69
N SER A 144 -16.67 -15.62 51.68
CA SER A 144 -17.18 -14.25 51.52
C SER A 144 -17.20 -13.42 52.81
N THR A 145 -17.06 -12.11 52.65
CA THR A 145 -17.39 -11.11 53.70
C THR A 145 -18.81 -10.56 53.55
N ASN A 146 -19.58 -11.02 52.56
CA ASN A 146 -20.95 -10.56 52.29
C ASN A 146 -21.98 -11.69 52.48
N SER A 147 -23.25 -11.34 52.40
CA SER A 147 -24.39 -12.25 52.61
C SER A 147 -24.53 -13.26 51.46
N LEU A 148 -25.01 -14.47 51.74
CA LEU A 148 -25.27 -15.48 50.71
C LEU A 148 -26.74 -15.39 50.25
N ILE A 149 -26.99 -15.36 48.93
CA ILE A 149 -28.33 -15.39 48.35
C ILE A 149 -28.77 -16.84 48.16
N LEU A 150 -29.99 -17.13 48.57
CA LEU A 150 -30.62 -18.45 48.53
C LEU A 150 -31.68 -18.55 47.42
N SER A 151 -32.01 -19.78 47.02
CA SER A 151 -32.90 -20.09 45.89
C SER A 151 -34.36 -19.63 46.02
N ASP A 152 -34.76 -19.12 47.18
CA ASP A 152 -36.06 -18.50 47.44
C ASP A 152 -36.00 -16.95 47.48
N GLY A 153 -34.84 -16.37 47.14
CA GLY A 153 -34.57 -14.93 47.19
C GLY A 153 -34.20 -14.40 48.58
N SER A 154 -34.15 -15.25 49.62
CA SER A 154 -33.72 -14.83 50.95
C SER A 154 -32.20 -14.68 51.05
N LYS A 155 -31.74 -13.77 51.93
CA LYS A 155 -30.32 -13.50 52.19
C LYS A 155 -29.90 -14.11 53.53
N PHE A 156 -28.90 -14.98 53.52
CA PHE A 156 -28.28 -15.56 54.72
C PHE A 156 -27.06 -14.73 55.12
N SER A 157 -27.19 -13.95 56.20
CA SER A 157 -26.19 -12.99 56.67
C SER A 157 -25.82 -13.22 58.14
N SER A 158 -24.82 -12.49 58.65
CA SER A 158 -24.51 -12.39 60.09
C SER A 158 -25.21 -11.21 60.76
N THR A 159 -25.44 -10.11 60.04
CA THR A 159 -26.15 -8.92 60.56
C THR A 159 -27.66 -9.09 60.40
N ILE A 160 -28.38 -9.17 61.52
CA ILE A 160 -29.76 -9.68 61.57
C ILE A 160 -30.82 -8.57 61.48
N SER A 161 -31.82 -8.79 60.64
CA SER A 161 -33.23 -8.55 61.00
C SER A 161 -34.06 -9.79 60.64
N GLN A 162 -34.94 -10.24 61.54
CA GLN A 162 -35.79 -11.42 61.32
C GLN A 162 -37.19 -11.00 60.85
N GLU A 163 -37.50 -11.14 59.56
CA GLU A 163 -38.89 -11.07 59.09
C GLU A 163 -39.49 -12.43 58.71
N LYS A 164 -38.67 -13.46 58.44
CA LYS A 164 -39.10 -14.86 58.39
C LYS A 164 -38.03 -15.78 59.01
N PRO A 165 -38.40 -16.72 59.90
CA PRO A 165 -37.48 -17.76 60.36
C PRO A 165 -37.22 -18.79 59.25
N LEU A 166 -36.02 -19.36 59.18
CA LEU A 166 -35.64 -20.43 58.23
C LEU A 166 -36.25 -21.79 58.64
N LEU A 167 -37.57 -21.85 58.81
CA LEU A 167 -38.31 -22.98 59.40
C LEU A 167 -39.41 -23.58 58.52
N THR A 168 -39.64 -23.08 57.30
CA THR A 168 -40.81 -23.46 56.47
C THR A 168 -40.55 -23.78 55.00
N VAL A 169 -39.29 -23.74 54.51
CA VAL A 169 -38.96 -24.06 53.11
C VAL A 169 -37.95 -25.20 53.04
N ASN A 170 -38.33 -26.32 52.41
CA ASN A 170 -37.50 -27.53 52.27
C ASN A 170 -36.60 -27.54 51.01
N LEU A 171 -36.62 -26.47 50.21
CA LEU A 171 -35.95 -26.37 48.91
C LEU A 171 -35.09 -25.09 48.86
N VAL A 172 -34.07 -25.04 49.70
CA VAL A 172 -33.19 -23.89 49.88
C VAL A 172 -31.76 -24.29 49.51
N LYS A 173 -31.29 -23.86 48.33
CA LYS A 173 -29.89 -24.02 47.88
C LYS A 173 -29.23 -22.63 47.73
N PRO A 174 -27.91 -22.51 47.93
CA PRO A 174 -27.16 -21.32 47.53
C PRO A 174 -27.32 -21.05 46.02
N ILE A 175 -27.43 -19.77 45.63
CA ILE A 175 -27.42 -19.36 44.20
C ILE A 175 -26.39 -18.28 43.85
N GLY A 176 -25.82 -17.60 44.85
CA GLY A 176 -24.79 -16.58 44.66
C GLY A 176 -24.50 -15.83 45.96
N PHE A 177 -23.58 -14.86 45.93
CA PHE A 177 -23.39 -13.90 47.02
C PHE A 177 -24.08 -12.58 46.71
N ASP A 178 -24.36 -11.82 47.75
CA ASP A 178 -24.85 -10.45 47.70
C ASP A 178 -23.69 -9.50 47.34
N VAL A 179 -23.95 -8.54 46.46
CA VAL A 179 -22.93 -7.62 45.92
C VAL A 179 -23.34 -6.14 46.10
N GLU A 180 -24.57 -5.86 46.55
CA GLU A 180 -25.15 -4.51 46.63
C GLU A 180 -25.14 -3.89 48.05
N VAL A 181 -24.25 -4.34 48.94
CA VAL A 181 -24.18 -3.86 50.34
C VAL A 181 -23.27 -2.64 50.45
N GLU A 182 -23.54 -1.76 51.43
CA GLU A 182 -22.65 -0.66 51.82
C GLU A 182 -21.22 -1.16 52.07
N LYS A 183 -20.22 -0.56 51.42
CA LYS A 183 -18.79 -0.91 51.59
C LYS A 183 -18.40 -0.89 53.07
N ARG A 184 -18.02 -2.04 53.63
CA ARG A 184 -17.50 -2.16 55.01
C ARG A 184 -15.96 -2.12 55.07
N ASN A 185 -15.31 -2.04 53.91
CA ASN A 185 -13.85 -2.11 53.71
C ASN A 185 -13.22 -3.39 54.29
N THR A 186 -13.92 -4.52 54.12
CA THR A 186 -13.55 -5.85 54.61
C THR A 186 -12.72 -6.62 53.59
N THR A 187 -11.79 -7.45 54.05
CA THR A 187 -10.80 -8.10 53.18
C THR A 187 -10.79 -9.63 53.32
N ILE A 188 -10.64 -10.33 52.19
CA ILE A 188 -10.14 -11.71 52.17
C ILE A 188 -8.67 -11.66 51.78
N THR A 189 -7.78 -12.10 52.68
CA THR A 189 -6.34 -12.17 52.44
C THR A 189 -5.89 -13.62 52.27
N ASN A 190 -5.04 -13.91 51.27
CA ASN A 190 -4.32 -15.18 51.17
C ASN A 190 -2.80 -14.97 51.10
N THR A 191 -2.08 -15.85 51.80
CA THR A 191 -0.61 -16.01 51.71
C THR A 191 -0.18 -17.47 51.58
N GLY A 192 -1.12 -18.42 51.60
CA GLY A 192 -0.87 -19.86 51.55
C GLY A 192 -1.23 -20.51 50.21
N ASN A 193 -1.25 -21.83 50.20
CA ASN A 193 -1.51 -22.64 49.00
C ASN A 193 -2.88 -23.33 49.10
N LEU A 194 -3.89 -22.71 48.49
CA LEU A 194 -5.29 -23.12 48.56
C LEU A 194 -5.68 -23.87 47.28
N SER A 195 -5.94 -25.18 47.40
CA SER A 195 -6.36 -26.03 46.30
C SER A 195 -7.69 -26.70 46.58
N VAL A 196 -8.62 -26.70 45.63
CA VAL A 196 -9.98 -27.26 45.79
C VAL A 196 -10.38 -28.11 44.58
N GLY A 197 -11.10 -29.21 44.83
CA GLY A 197 -11.42 -30.22 43.81
C GLY A 197 -12.40 -29.76 42.73
N GLN A 198 -13.18 -28.71 42.98
CA GLN A 198 -14.10 -28.12 42.02
C GLN A 198 -13.86 -26.59 41.91
N ASP A 199 -14.85 -25.74 42.19
CA ASP A 199 -14.73 -24.29 41.98
C ASP A 199 -14.12 -23.60 43.21
N LEU A 200 -13.41 -22.49 43.01
CA LEU A 200 -12.91 -21.62 44.07
C LEU A 200 -13.46 -20.20 43.89
N THR A 201 -14.21 -19.70 44.87
CA THR A 201 -14.89 -18.40 44.78
C THR A 201 -14.60 -17.55 46.01
N PHE A 202 -14.05 -16.35 45.82
CA PHE A 202 -13.93 -15.31 46.86
C PHE A 202 -14.79 -14.10 46.49
N VAL A 203 -15.66 -13.64 47.40
CA VAL A 203 -16.47 -12.42 47.23
C VAL A 203 -16.36 -11.51 48.45
N ALA A 204 -15.82 -10.31 48.30
CA ALA A 204 -15.58 -9.40 49.43
C ALA A 204 -15.66 -7.91 49.03
N ASP A 205 -15.37 -7.00 49.97
CA ASP A 205 -15.14 -5.60 49.58
C ASP A 205 -13.76 -5.49 48.90
N ASN A 206 -12.73 -6.07 49.52
CA ASN A 206 -11.36 -6.19 49.00
C ASN A 206 -10.86 -7.63 49.02
N ILE A 207 -9.95 -7.98 48.11
CA ILE A 207 -9.26 -9.28 48.09
C ILE A 207 -7.75 -9.02 47.93
N ASP A 208 -6.89 -9.60 48.76
CA ASP A 208 -5.43 -9.37 48.76
C ASP A 208 -4.66 -10.72 48.76
N LEU A 209 -3.88 -11.00 47.71
CA LEU A 209 -3.45 -12.36 47.38
C LEU A 209 -1.95 -12.47 47.11
N GLN A 210 -1.34 -13.42 47.81
CA GLN A 210 -0.01 -14.00 47.59
C GLN A 210 -0.12 -15.53 47.63
N GLY A 211 0.92 -16.25 47.20
CA GLY A 211 0.94 -17.72 47.20
C GLY A 211 0.17 -18.37 46.03
N LYS A 212 -0.45 -19.54 46.26
CA LYS A 212 -1.13 -20.32 45.21
C LYS A 212 -2.64 -20.42 45.44
N LEU A 213 -3.42 -20.18 44.39
CA LEU A 213 -4.85 -20.53 44.29
C LEU A 213 -5.05 -21.55 43.15
N GLN A 214 -5.70 -22.68 43.43
CA GLN A 214 -5.91 -23.74 42.44
C GLN A 214 -7.34 -24.32 42.52
N ALA A 215 -8.06 -24.27 41.40
CA ALA A 215 -9.42 -24.80 41.25
C ALA A 215 -9.44 -25.94 40.22
N GLY A 216 -10.01 -27.10 40.57
CA GLY A 216 -10.25 -28.21 39.63
C GLY A 216 -11.32 -27.89 38.56
N ARG A 217 -12.13 -26.85 38.79
CA ARG A 217 -13.04 -26.24 37.82
C ARG A 217 -12.76 -24.74 37.70
N ASP A 218 -13.73 -23.89 38.05
CA ASP A 218 -13.69 -22.45 37.78
C ASP A 218 -13.12 -21.67 38.99
N LEU A 219 -12.34 -20.61 38.74
CA LEU A 219 -11.77 -19.72 39.77
C LEU A 219 -12.36 -18.32 39.61
N THR A 220 -13.02 -17.82 40.65
CA THR A 220 -13.72 -16.52 40.67
C THR A 220 -13.25 -15.67 41.83
N LEU A 221 -12.75 -14.47 41.55
CA LEU A 221 -12.36 -13.46 42.53
C LEU A 221 -13.18 -12.20 42.27
N GLN A 222 -14.01 -11.77 43.23
CA GLN A 222 -14.91 -10.63 43.06
C GLN A 222 -14.86 -9.66 44.25
N ALA A 223 -14.39 -8.43 44.02
CA ALA A 223 -14.30 -7.36 45.01
C ALA A 223 -15.27 -6.20 44.69
N GLN A 224 -15.91 -5.61 45.71
CA GLN A 224 -16.63 -4.33 45.56
C GLN A 224 -15.69 -3.11 45.36
N ASP A 225 -14.40 -3.26 45.69
CA ASP A 225 -13.35 -2.27 45.51
C ASP A 225 -12.22 -2.85 44.65
N THR A 226 -11.18 -3.41 45.28
CA THR A 226 -9.94 -3.85 44.64
C THR A 226 -9.71 -5.34 44.80
N VAL A 227 -9.35 -6.03 43.70
CA VAL A 227 -8.64 -7.32 43.78
C VAL A 227 -7.16 -7.06 43.59
N LYS A 228 -6.37 -7.42 44.60
CA LYS A 228 -4.93 -7.21 44.66
C LYS A 228 -4.17 -8.53 44.64
N ILE A 229 -3.17 -8.62 43.79
CA ILE A 229 -2.31 -9.80 43.60
C ILE A 229 -0.84 -9.35 43.68
N ARG A 230 -0.01 -10.08 44.44
CA ARG A 230 1.43 -9.82 44.61
C ARG A 230 2.26 -11.09 44.62
N ASP A 231 3.43 -11.04 43.97
CA ASP A 231 4.51 -12.03 44.10
C ASP A 231 5.77 -11.43 44.76
N SER A 232 6.88 -12.17 44.72
CA SER A 232 8.20 -11.72 45.17
C SER A 232 9.30 -12.55 44.52
N ALA A 233 10.51 -12.01 44.40
CA ALA A 233 11.68 -12.70 43.84
C ALA A 233 12.11 -14.03 44.52
N THR A 234 11.42 -14.45 45.59
CA THR A 234 11.60 -15.76 46.25
C THR A 234 10.31 -16.58 46.40
N ASN A 235 9.13 -16.03 46.05
CA ASN A 235 7.84 -16.72 46.12
C ASN A 235 6.95 -16.28 44.94
N PRO A 236 6.63 -17.16 43.97
CA PRO A 236 5.72 -16.82 42.89
C PRO A 236 4.28 -16.64 43.37
N PHE A 237 3.48 -15.91 42.60
CA PHE A 237 2.01 -15.99 42.68
C PHE A 237 1.47 -16.85 41.54
N ILE A 238 0.62 -17.84 41.85
CA ILE A 238 0.03 -18.73 40.86
C ILE A 238 -1.49 -18.81 41.08
N ALA A 239 -2.27 -18.33 40.10
CA ALA A 239 -3.72 -18.56 40.04
C ALA A 239 -4.05 -19.54 38.91
N GLN A 240 -4.58 -20.71 39.24
CA GLN A 240 -4.79 -21.83 38.32
C GLN A 240 -6.25 -22.29 38.31
N SER A 241 -6.88 -22.27 37.13
CA SER A 241 -8.23 -22.76 36.89
C SER A 241 -8.25 -23.92 35.90
N GLY A 242 -8.92 -25.02 36.24
CA GLY A 242 -9.21 -26.13 35.33
C GLY A 242 -10.27 -25.79 34.27
N ARG A 243 -10.99 -24.69 34.46
CA ARG A 243 -11.96 -24.11 33.51
C ARG A 243 -11.71 -22.61 33.38
N ASN A 244 -12.68 -21.75 33.66
CA ASN A 244 -12.57 -20.32 33.42
C ASN A 244 -11.94 -19.60 34.63
N LEU A 245 -11.25 -18.49 34.38
CA LEU A 245 -10.69 -17.61 35.41
C LEU A 245 -11.33 -16.23 35.30
N VAL A 246 -12.04 -15.82 36.34
CA VAL A 246 -12.68 -14.49 36.43
C VAL A 246 -12.10 -13.71 37.61
N ILE A 247 -11.57 -12.53 37.33
CA ILE A 247 -11.10 -11.58 38.34
C ILE A 247 -11.81 -10.26 38.11
N GLN A 248 -12.62 -9.83 39.08
CA GLN A 248 -13.38 -8.59 39.01
C GLN A 248 -13.16 -7.75 40.28
N GLY A 249 -12.70 -6.52 40.12
CA GLY A 249 -12.72 -5.51 41.19
C GLY A 249 -13.49 -4.30 40.70
N ASN A 250 -14.60 -3.97 41.38
CA ASN A 250 -15.55 -2.96 40.88
C ASN A 250 -14.96 -1.54 40.86
N GLN A 251 -13.81 -1.27 41.47
CA GLN A 251 -13.01 -0.07 41.23
C GLN A 251 -11.67 -0.40 40.56
N GLU A 252 -10.97 -1.45 40.98
CA GLU A 252 -9.60 -1.70 40.53
C GLU A 252 -9.24 -3.20 40.51
N VAL A 253 -8.40 -3.60 39.56
CA VAL A 253 -7.69 -4.89 39.58
C VAL A 253 -6.20 -4.57 39.54
N ASP A 254 -5.50 -4.94 40.61
CA ASP A 254 -4.14 -4.52 40.97
C ASP A 254 -3.21 -5.75 41.03
N ILE A 255 -2.68 -6.17 39.89
CA ILE A 255 -1.78 -7.33 39.74
C ILE A 255 -0.35 -6.82 39.54
N PHE A 256 0.57 -7.24 40.41
CA PHE A 256 2.02 -7.15 40.22
C PHE A 256 2.64 -8.51 40.52
N ALA A 257 2.91 -9.26 39.45
CA ALA A 257 3.26 -10.66 39.46
C ALA A 257 4.29 -11.03 38.37
N LEU A 258 5.24 -10.13 38.11
CA LEU A 258 6.43 -10.33 37.26
C LEU A 258 7.77 -10.21 38.04
N ASN A 259 7.75 -10.29 39.38
CA ASN A 259 9.00 -10.30 40.17
C ASN A 259 9.64 -11.71 40.25
N HIS A 260 8.97 -12.74 39.71
CA HIS A 260 9.44 -14.13 39.72
C HIS A 260 8.99 -14.88 38.45
N PRO A 261 9.87 -15.60 37.73
CA PRO A 261 9.57 -16.15 36.40
C PRO A 261 8.48 -17.25 36.38
N ASN A 262 8.24 -17.92 37.51
CA ASN A 262 7.16 -18.90 37.65
C ASN A 262 5.82 -18.30 38.13
N SER A 263 5.70 -16.97 38.23
CA SER A 263 4.42 -16.31 38.53
C SER A 263 3.52 -16.29 37.29
N GLY A 264 2.20 -16.32 37.49
CA GLY A 264 1.26 -16.18 36.38
C GLY A 264 -0.20 -16.53 36.69
N LEU A 265 -1.06 -16.20 35.72
CA LEU A 265 -2.48 -16.51 35.72
C LEU A 265 -2.78 -17.54 34.63
N PHE A 266 -3.44 -18.63 35.02
CA PHE A 266 -3.59 -19.84 34.21
C PHE A 266 -5.04 -20.32 34.18
N SER A 267 -5.57 -20.56 32.98
CA SER A 267 -6.97 -20.90 32.74
C SER A 267 -7.12 -22.02 31.71
N GLY A 268 -7.86 -23.08 32.02
CA GLY A 268 -8.18 -24.15 31.07
C GLY A 268 -9.17 -23.71 29.98
N LYS A 269 -9.98 -22.69 30.26
CA LYS A 269 -10.95 -22.05 29.35
C LYS A 269 -10.81 -20.53 29.42
N ASP A 270 -11.86 -19.77 29.15
CA ASP A 270 -11.81 -18.31 29.07
C ASP A 270 -11.24 -17.66 30.35
N MET A 271 -10.39 -16.66 30.14
CA MET A 271 -9.90 -15.77 31.18
C MET A 271 -10.52 -14.39 30.99
N THR A 272 -10.96 -13.76 32.08
CA THR A 272 -11.59 -12.44 32.04
C THR A 272 -11.19 -11.62 33.28
N LEU A 273 -10.52 -10.50 33.04
CA LEU A 273 -10.25 -9.48 34.06
C LEU A 273 -11.24 -8.32 33.86
N ARG A 274 -11.87 -7.84 34.93
CA ARG A 274 -12.93 -6.82 34.82
C ARG A 274 -12.83 -5.73 35.88
N SER A 275 -12.87 -4.46 35.47
CA SER A 275 -12.87 -3.33 36.41
C SER A 275 -13.60 -2.10 35.88
N ALA A 276 -13.75 -1.06 36.71
CA ALA A 276 -14.29 0.23 36.27
C ALA A 276 -13.19 1.16 35.74
N ASN A 277 -12.00 1.11 36.35
CA ASN A 277 -10.78 1.77 35.89
C ASN A 277 -9.94 0.80 35.05
N ASP A 278 -8.75 1.24 34.63
CA ASP A 278 -7.79 0.42 33.91
C ASP A 278 -7.30 -0.74 34.80
N VAL A 279 -7.07 -1.91 34.22
CA VAL A 279 -6.49 -3.07 34.94
C VAL A 279 -4.98 -2.89 35.00
N LEU A 280 -4.43 -2.79 36.22
CA LEU A 280 -2.99 -2.89 36.45
C LEU A 280 -2.66 -4.39 36.39
N GLY A 281 -2.09 -4.83 35.28
CA GLY A 281 -2.07 -6.23 34.85
C GLY A 281 -0.68 -6.76 34.58
N ASP A 282 0.25 -6.53 35.50
CA ASP A 282 1.66 -6.89 35.40
C ASP A 282 1.85 -8.40 35.70
N SER A 283 1.65 -9.26 34.68
CA SER A 283 1.79 -10.72 34.80
C SER A 283 1.91 -11.45 33.44
N HIS A 284 2.27 -12.73 33.50
CA HIS A 284 2.10 -13.66 32.38
C HIS A 284 0.70 -14.30 32.43
N TYR A 285 0.07 -14.43 31.26
CA TYR A 285 -1.32 -14.86 31.11
C TYR A 285 -1.44 -16.02 30.13
N GLN A 286 -2.16 -17.06 30.54
CA GLN A 286 -2.21 -18.32 29.81
C GLN A 286 -3.63 -18.91 29.82
N THR A 287 -4.26 -19.00 28.64
CA THR A 287 -5.68 -19.40 28.51
C THR A 287 -5.91 -20.43 27.40
N GLY A 288 -6.53 -21.56 27.79
CA GLY A 288 -7.06 -22.57 26.87
C GLY A 288 -8.37 -22.17 26.17
N GLY A 289 -8.91 -20.99 26.48
CA GLY A 289 -10.02 -20.35 25.78
C GLY A 289 -9.61 -18.95 25.29
N ASN A 290 -10.53 -18.00 25.41
CA ASN A 290 -10.28 -16.58 25.09
C ASN A 290 -9.58 -15.85 26.26
N PHE A 291 -9.02 -14.68 25.97
CA PHE A 291 -8.60 -13.69 26.97
C PHE A 291 -9.38 -12.39 26.76
N ARG A 292 -9.97 -11.83 27.83
CA ARG A 292 -10.69 -10.55 27.78
C ARG A 292 -10.32 -9.62 28.92
N ILE A 293 -10.13 -8.35 28.62
CA ILE A 293 -10.21 -7.25 29.59
C ILE A 293 -11.54 -6.52 29.36
N GLU A 294 -12.36 -6.41 30.41
CA GLU A 294 -13.73 -5.90 30.34
C GLU A 294 -13.96 -4.75 31.34
N LYS A 295 -14.94 -3.89 31.02
CA LYS A 295 -15.56 -2.97 31.98
C LYS A 295 -16.77 -3.64 32.65
N LEU A 296 -17.30 -3.02 33.70
CA LEU A 296 -18.45 -3.55 34.45
C LEU A 296 -19.75 -3.69 33.61
N ASP A 297 -19.83 -3.03 32.45
CA ASP A 297 -20.91 -3.15 31.46
C ASP A 297 -20.65 -4.20 30.37
N GLY A 298 -19.48 -4.87 30.38
CA GLY A 298 -19.05 -5.83 29.36
C GLY A 298 -18.43 -5.20 28.11
N SER A 299 -18.25 -3.87 28.05
CA SER A 299 -17.41 -3.22 27.03
C SER A 299 -15.91 -3.50 27.28
N LEU A 300 -15.04 -3.19 26.32
CA LEU A 300 -13.60 -3.45 26.45
C LEU A 300 -12.95 -2.53 27.52
N GLY A 301 -12.22 -3.15 28.45
CA GLY A 301 -11.43 -2.47 29.48
C GLY A 301 -9.95 -2.36 29.09
N ASN A 302 -9.24 -1.41 29.69
CA ASN A 302 -7.84 -1.11 29.37
C ASN A 302 -6.87 -1.93 30.24
N LEU A 303 -5.64 -2.09 29.75
CA LEU A 303 -4.56 -2.82 30.43
C LEU A 303 -3.31 -1.92 30.58
N PHE A 304 -2.80 -1.82 31.81
CA PHE A 304 -1.54 -1.16 32.13
C PHE A 304 -0.52 -2.18 32.67
N SER A 305 0.71 -2.17 32.17
CA SER A 305 1.77 -3.10 32.62
C SER A 305 3.16 -2.41 32.59
N PRO A 306 3.78 -2.11 33.75
CA PRO A 306 5.10 -1.47 33.80
C PRO A 306 6.25 -2.39 33.37
N TYR A 307 6.09 -3.71 33.42
CA TYR A 307 6.98 -4.72 32.83
C TYR A 307 6.25 -5.50 31.72
N ASP A 308 6.92 -6.42 31.02
CA ASP A 308 6.41 -7.04 29.80
C ASP A 308 5.36 -8.15 30.07
N PRO A 309 4.07 -7.94 29.73
CA PRO A 309 3.08 -9.00 29.83
C PRO A 309 3.18 -9.90 28.59
N VAL A 310 3.13 -11.21 28.82
CA VAL A 310 3.10 -12.23 27.77
C VAL A 310 1.77 -12.96 27.84
N LEU A 311 1.00 -12.89 26.75
CA LEU A 311 -0.39 -13.35 26.64
C LEU A 311 -0.48 -14.53 25.66
N LEU A 312 -0.63 -15.75 26.18
CA LEU A 312 -0.72 -16.99 25.41
C LEU A 312 -2.17 -17.52 25.41
N ALA A 313 -2.84 -17.50 24.26
CA ALA A 313 -4.25 -17.89 24.13
C ALA A 313 -4.54 -18.91 23.03
N SER A 314 -5.40 -19.89 23.32
CA SER A 314 -5.94 -20.83 22.31
C SER A 314 -7.06 -20.22 21.47
N GLY A 315 -7.83 -19.28 22.06
CA GLY A 315 -8.91 -18.55 21.41
C GLY A 315 -8.49 -17.14 21.01
N ASN A 316 -9.45 -16.22 21.07
CA ASN A 316 -9.25 -14.81 20.76
C ASN A 316 -8.67 -14.02 21.95
N VAL A 317 -8.05 -12.87 21.67
CA VAL A 317 -7.56 -11.91 22.68
C VAL A 317 -8.22 -10.55 22.42
N ASN A 318 -8.96 -10.03 23.41
CA ASN A 318 -9.68 -8.76 23.29
C ASN A 318 -9.43 -7.84 24.49
N LEU A 319 -8.93 -6.63 24.26
CA LEU A 319 -8.82 -5.57 25.26
C LEU A 319 -9.02 -4.18 24.63
N GLY A 320 -9.17 -3.17 25.48
CA GLY A 320 -9.28 -1.77 25.09
C GLY A 320 -7.93 -1.15 24.76
N ASP A 321 -7.58 -0.06 25.43
CA ASP A 321 -6.26 0.56 25.28
C ASP A 321 -5.20 -0.21 26.09
N TYR A 322 -3.96 -0.24 25.58
CA TYR A 322 -2.77 -0.72 26.30
C TYR A 322 -1.78 0.41 26.55
N THR A 323 -1.15 0.42 27.72
CA THR A 323 0.02 1.26 28.01
C THR A 323 0.99 0.52 28.92
N GLY A 324 2.25 0.37 28.50
CA GLY A 324 3.24 -0.37 29.28
C GLY A 324 4.67 -0.29 28.77
N ALA A 325 5.53 -1.24 29.17
CA ALA A 325 6.86 -1.45 28.61
C ALA A 325 6.75 -1.96 27.15
N SER A 326 6.92 -3.25 26.90
CA SER A 326 6.52 -3.95 25.65
C SER A 326 5.17 -4.66 25.81
N LEU A 327 4.70 -5.36 24.77
CA LEU A 327 3.50 -6.21 24.80
C LEU A 327 3.65 -7.40 23.85
N HIS A 328 3.47 -8.62 24.35
CA HIS A 328 3.57 -9.86 23.55
C HIS A 328 2.25 -10.64 23.60
N ILE A 329 1.57 -10.77 22.45
CA ILE A 329 0.30 -11.48 22.31
C ILE A 329 0.46 -12.61 21.29
N LEU A 330 0.25 -13.85 21.73
CA LEU A 330 0.21 -15.04 20.88
C LEU A 330 -1.17 -15.71 21.02
N ALA A 331 -1.96 -15.67 19.95
CA ALA A 331 -3.34 -16.15 19.92
C ALA A 331 -3.55 -17.25 18.87
N GLY A 332 -4.31 -18.28 19.22
CA GLY A 332 -4.83 -19.30 18.31
C GLY A 332 -6.01 -18.80 17.46
N GLY A 333 -6.64 -17.70 17.87
CA GLY A 333 -7.67 -16.97 17.14
C GLY A 333 -7.25 -15.55 16.75
N SER A 334 -8.22 -14.65 16.71
CA SER A 334 -8.07 -13.24 16.32
C SER A 334 -7.72 -12.35 17.53
N VAL A 335 -7.07 -11.22 17.25
CA VAL A 335 -6.66 -10.21 18.26
C VAL A 335 -7.38 -8.89 17.98
N THR A 336 -7.90 -8.24 19.03
CA THR A 336 -8.54 -6.91 18.93
C THR A 336 -8.10 -5.99 20.06
N LEU A 337 -7.53 -4.84 19.68
CA LEU A 337 -7.04 -3.77 20.56
C LEU A 337 -7.64 -2.42 20.13
N ASN A 338 -7.60 -1.42 21.01
CA ASN A 338 -7.85 -0.02 20.66
C ASN A 338 -6.52 0.71 20.40
N ASN A 339 -6.07 1.59 21.29
CA ASN A 339 -4.76 2.24 21.20
C ASN A 339 -3.69 1.41 21.93
N VAL A 340 -2.43 1.52 21.51
CA VAL A 340 -1.31 0.80 22.12
C VAL A 340 -0.15 1.78 22.33
N THR A 341 0.37 1.86 23.54
CA THR A 341 1.52 2.73 23.87
C THR A 341 2.61 1.93 24.56
N ILE A 342 3.74 1.75 23.86
CA ILE A 342 4.95 1.03 24.30
C ILE A 342 5.97 2.06 24.78
N ASN A 343 6.50 1.92 26.00
CA ASN A 343 7.28 2.97 26.68
C ASN A 343 8.66 2.55 27.19
N ASP A 344 9.01 1.26 27.21
CA ASP A 344 10.30 0.79 27.72
C ASP A 344 10.63 -0.65 27.28
N THR A 345 11.84 -1.12 27.60
CA THR A 345 12.23 -2.53 27.58
C THR A 345 12.07 -3.19 28.97
N ASP A 346 12.16 -4.52 29.02
CA ASP A 346 12.19 -5.28 30.28
C ASP A 346 13.48 -6.13 30.37
N THR A 347 13.60 -6.97 31.40
CA THR A 347 14.73 -7.85 31.65
C THR A 347 14.64 -9.16 30.86
N GLU A 348 15.78 -9.77 30.56
CA GLU A 348 15.89 -11.02 29.77
C GLU A 348 15.02 -12.19 30.29
N GLN A 349 14.62 -12.20 31.57
CA GLN A 349 13.87 -13.30 32.17
C GLN A 349 12.34 -13.16 32.04
N ASN A 350 11.85 -11.92 31.87
CA ASN A 350 10.42 -11.58 31.85
C ASN A 350 9.85 -11.39 30.43
N THR A 351 10.71 -11.31 29.42
CA THR A 351 10.32 -10.94 28.04
C THR A 351 10.63 -12.02 27.02
N ILE A 352 10.00 -11.96 25.84
CA ILE A 352 10.43 -12.75 24.67
C ILE A 352 11.77 -12.19 24.20
N SER A 353 12.83 -12.98 24.38
CA SER A 353 14.19 -12.68 23.92
C SER A 353 14.96 -13.96 23.61
N PRO A 354 15.98 -13.93 22.72
CA PRO A 354 16.79 -15.11 22.40
C PRO A 354 17.60 -15.68 23.58
N SER A 355 17.72 -14.93 24.69
CA SER A 355 18.35 -15.37 25.93
C SER A 355 17.36 -15.98 26.94
N ASN A 356 16.04 -15.81 26.76
CA ASN A 356 15.04 -16.30 27.72
C ASN A 356 14.78 -17.81 27.60
N ASN A 357 15.62 -18.59 28.27
CA ASN A 357 15.51 -20.05 28.35
C ASN A 357 14.42 -20.53 29.32
N ASN A 358 13.59 -19.64 29.90
CA ASN A 358 12.45 -20.06 30.71
C ASN A 358 11.42 -20.78 29.82
N LEU A 359 10.97 -21.96 30.28
CA LEU A 359 10.01 -22.80 29.59
C LEU A 359 8.59 -22.23 29.73
N PHE A 360 7.97 -21.85 28.61
CA PHE A 360 6.54 -21.52 28.62
C PHE A 360 5.68 -22.79 28.62
N ASN A 361 6.12 -23.85 27.91
CA ASN A 361 5.52 -25.18 27.99
C ASN A 361 6.57 -26.25 28.29
N GLY A 362 6.13 -27.50 28.50
CA GLY A 362 7.02 -28.61 28.87
C GLY A 362 8.04 -29.05 27.80
N VAL A 363 8.21 -28.31 26.71
CA VAL A 363 9.10 -28.61 25.57
C VAL A 363 9.89 -27.37 25.12
N ASN A 364 9.24 -26.21 25.02
CA ASN A 364 9.76 -24.99 24.38
C ASN A 364 9.86 -23.80 25.35
N SER A 365 10.85 -22.95 25.09
CA SER A 365 11.21 -21.75 25.85
C SER A 365 10.78 -20.45 25.14
N PHE A 366 10.78 -19.32 25.87
CA PHE A 366 10.51 -18.03 25.24
C PHE A 366 11.54 -17.66 24.15
N ALA A 367 12.78 -18.16 24.24
CA ALA A 367 13.79 -18.03 23.19
C ALA A 367 13.40 -18.74 21.87
N ASP A 368 12.62 -19.84 21.93
CA ASP A 368 12.10 -20.52 20.73
C ASP A 368 11.00 -19.70 20.02
N LEU A 369 10.38 -18.76 20.73
CA LEU A 369 9.44 -17.79 20.16
C LEU A 369 10.15 -16.55 19.57
N ALA A 370 11.41 -16.30 19.92
CA ALA A 370 12.09 -15.04 19.64
C ALA A 370 12.47 -14.84 18.16
N ASN A 371 12.54 -15.89 17.33
CA ASN A 371 12.92 -15.77 15.93
C ASN A 371 11.77 -16.16 14.99
N ILE A 372 11.45 -15.27 14.05
CA ILE A 372 10.31 -15.37 13.12
C ILE A 372 10.85 -15.27 11.70
N ASN A 373 10.61 -16.27 10.86
CA ASN A 373 10.83 -16.17 9.41
C ASN A 373 9.50 -15.79 8.74
N LEU A 374 9.52 -14.76 7.89
CA LEU A 374 8.32 -14.24 7.23
C LEU A 374 7.92 -15.09 6.01
N SER A 375 6.70 -14.89 5.51
CA SER A 375 6.11 -15.70 4.42
C SER A 375 6.75 -15.48 3.03
N ASP A 376 7.66 -14.51 2.92
CA ASP A 376 8.25 -13.92 1.71
C ASP A 376 9.20 -14.82 0.90
N LYS A 377 9.06 -16.14 1.02
CA LYS A 377 9.99 -17.22 0.64
C LYS A 377 11.15 -17.42 1.64
N GLN A 378 10.96 -17.01 2.91
CA GLN A 378 11.97 -17.08 3.98
C GLN A 378 13.24 -16.27 3.65
N ARG A 379 13.08 -15.15 2.94
CA ARG A 379 14.15 -14.17 2.68
C ARG A 379 14.36 -13.27 3.90
N THR A 380 13.27 -12.91 4.60
CA THR A 380 13.30 -12.02 5.77
C THR A 380 13.10 -12.80 7.07
N SER A 381 13.95 -12.49 8.06
CA SER A 381 13.88 -13.03 9.42
C SER A 381 13.90 -11.87 10.42
N ILE A 382 13.01 -11.92 11.40
CA ILE A 382 12.83 -10.92 12.45
C ILE A 382 13.14 -11.58 13.80
N THR A 383 13.98 -10.93 14.60
CA THR A 383 14.24 -11.31 15.99
C THR A 383 13.48 -10.36 16.93
N VAL A 384 12.58 -10.92 17.73
CA VAL A 384 11.96 -10.25 18.88
C VAL A 384 12.91 -10.37 20.06
N ASP A 385 13.35 -9.23 20.59
CA ASP A 385 14.19 -9.16 21.79
C ASP A 385 13.75 -7.99 22.68
N GLY A 386 12.67 -8.19 23.44
CA GLY A 386 12.13 -7.18 24.36
C GLY A 386 13.09 -6.78 25.49
N SER A 387 14.23 -7.45 25.62
CA SER A 387 15.31 -7.07 26.53
C SER A 387 16.25 -6.00 25.98
N LYS A 388 16.13 -5.68 24.69
CA LYS A 388 16.98 -4.73 23.96
C LYS A 388 16.20 -3.70 23.16
N GLN A 389 15.00 -4.02 22.69
CA GLN A 389 14.15 -3.11 21.91
C GLN A 389 12.70 -3.10 22.42
N PRO A 390 12.09 -1.92 22.65
CA PRO A 390 10.69 -1.82 23.04
C PRO A 390 9.79 -2.44 21.97
N THR A 391 8.97 -3.42 22.31
CA THR A 391 8.29 -4.28 21.32
C THR A 391 6.77 -4.28 21.44
N LEU A 392 6.09 -4.30 20.30
CA LEU A 392 4.74 -4.82 20.18
C LEU A 392 4.78 -6.06 19.26
N ASP A 393 4.53 -7.23 19.82
CA ASP A 393 4.46 -8.50 19.10
C ASP A 393 3.03 -9.04 19.16
N ILE A 394 2.35 -9.11 18.02
CA ILE A 394 1.01 -9.68 17.89
C ILE A 394 1.03 -10.79 16.85
N ARG A 395 0.76 -12.01 17.32
CA ARG A 395 0.70 -13.22 16.51
C ARG A 395 -0.69 -13.85 16.63
N ALA A 396 -1.40 -14.02 15.52
CA ALA A 396 -2.78 -14.52 15.48
C ALA A 396 -2.91 -15.83 14.66
N GLY A 397 -3.93 -16.64 14.98
CA GLY A 397 -4.23 -17.88 14.26
C GLY A 397 -3.23 -19.02 14.44
N ILE A 398 -2.46 -19.04 15.52
CA ILE A 398 -1.38 -20.04 15.75
C ILE A 398 -1.97 -21.46 15.86
N ASP A 399 -1.42 -22.39 15.08
CA ASP A 399 -1.57 -23.82 15.32
C ASP A 399 -0.61 -24.27 16.43
N TRP A 400 -1.10 -24.14 17.66
CA TRP A 400 -0.37 -24.50 18.86
C TRP A 400 0.15 -25.95 18.88
N SER A 401 -0.40 -26.87 18.07
CA SER A 401 0.14 -28.24 18.01
C SER A 401 1.56 -28.30 17.44
N GLN A 402 1.93 -27.33 16.59
CA GLN A 402 3.27 -27.20 16.00
C GLN A 402 4.30 -26.69 17.02
N LEU A 403 3.84 -25.99 18.07
CA LEU A 403 4.65 -25.50 19.20
C LEU A 403 4.64 -26.45 20.41
N GLY A 404 4.26 -27.73 20.23
CA GLY A 404 4.18 -28.71 21.32
C GLY A 404 2.91 -28.61 22.18
N GLY A 405 1.94 -27.79 21.77
CA GLY A 405 0.72 -27.47 22.49
C GLY A 405 0.81 -26.15 23.25
N LEU A 406 -0.32 -25.44 23.37
CA LEU A 406 -0.43 -24.38 24.37
C LEU A 406 -0.33 -25.06 25.74
N PRO A 407 0.52 -24.57 26.65
CA PRO A 407 0.66 -25.14 27.98
C PRO A 407 -0.68 -25.13 28.73
N ILE A 408 -1.30 -26.31 28.81
CA ILE A 408 -2.37 -26.57 29.78
C ILE A 408 -1.65 -26.85 31.11
N PRO A 409 -2.02 -26.19 32.23
CA PRO A 409 -1.25 -26.26 33.46
C PRO A 409 -0.99 -27.70 33.94
N ASP A 410 0.27 -28.14 33.87
CA ASP A 410 0.70 -29.45 34.35
C ASP A 410 0.54 -29.51 35.89
N PRO A 411 -0.34 -30.36 36.44
CA PRO A 411 -0.52 -30.46 37.89
C PRO A 411 0.74 -30.95 38.62
N ASN A 412 1.71 -31.51 37.92
CA ASN A 412 2.93 -32.07 38.50
C ASN A 412 4.00 -31.01 38.83
N GLN A 413 3.84 -29.76 38.37
CA GLN A 413 4.64 -28.63 38.84
C GLN A 413 4.22 -28.22 40.28
N GLN A 414 4.78 -28.94 41.24
CA GLN A 414 4.79 -28.66 42.69
C GLN A 414 3.45 -28.72 43.48
N ASP A 415 2.88 -29.92 43.66
CA ASP A 415 2.81 -30.61 44.98
C ASP A 415 2.55 -32.11 44.73
N SER A 416 3.31 -33.02 45.33
CA SER A 416 3.33 -34.45 44.95
C SER A 416 2.13 -35.27 45.49
N ASN A 417 1.01 -34.61 45.76
CA ASN A 417 -0.18 -35.18 46.42
C ASN A 417 -1.51 -34.86 45.70
N SER A 418 -1.53 -34.02 44.65
CA SER A 418 -2.78 -33.62 43.98
C SER A 418 -3.19 -34.59 42.86
N SER A 419 -4.04 -35.57 43.17
CA SER A 419 -4.51 -36.59 42.22
C SER A 419 -5.64 -36.12 41.30
N PHE A 420 -5.39 -35.07 40.49
CA PHE A 420 -6.37 -34.56 39.53
C PHE A 420 -6.24 -35.19 38.13
N SER A 421 -7.38 -35.37 37.47
CA SER A 421 -7.47 -36.07 36.18
C SER A 421 -7.15 -35.14 35.01
N ASN A 422 -6.07 -35.41 34.27
CA ASN A 422 -5.74 -34.70 33.04
C ASN A 422 -6.77 -34.95 31.93
N THR A 423 -7.82 -34.12 31.87
CA THR A 423 -8.64 -33.94 30.67
C THR A 423 -8.23 -32.63 29.99
N GLN A 424 -7.61 -32.74 28.81
CA GLN A 424 -7.36 -31.60 27.92
C GLN A 424 -8.64 -30.75 27.77
N PRO A 425 -8.59 -29.42 27.97
CA PRO A 425 -9.79 -28.60 27.92
C PRO A 425 -10.40 -28.62 26.53
N THR A 426 -11.70 -28.94 26.48
CA THR A 426 -12.50 -28.81 25.25
C THR A 426 -12.78 -27.33 24.99
N ILE A 427 -12.14 -26.79 23.96
CA ILE A 427 -12.34 -25.43 23.46
C ILE A 427 -13.84 -25.25 23.14
N THR A 428 -14.53 -24.44 23.93
CA THR A 428 -16.01 -24.31 23.87
C THR A 428 -16.50 -23.34 22.79
N SER A 429 -15.60 -22.63 22.14
CA SER A 429 -15.86 -21.84 20.93
C SER A 429 -14.54 -21.81 20.15
N PRO A 430 -14.36 -22.64 19.09
CA PRO A 430 -13.15 -22.60 18.30
C PRO A 430 -13.03 -21.24 17.60
N PRO A 431 -11.80 -20.73 17.38
CA PRO A 431 -11.61 -19.48 16.66
C PRO A 431 -12.20 -19.55 15.25
N LEU A 432 -12.76 -18.44 14.79
CA LEU A 432 -13.45 -18.35 13.49
C LEU A 432 -12.59 -17.74 12.39
N THR A 433 -11.67 -16.86 12.76
CA THR A 433 -10.69 -16.20 11.89
C THR A 433 -9.35 -16.07 12.62
N ALA A 434 -8.38 -15.38 12.01
CA ALA A 434 -7.10 -15.01 12.61
C ALA A 434 -6.76 -13.56 12.24
N ASP A 435 -7.74 -12.68 12.37
CA ASP A 435 -7.61 -11.26 12.04
C ASP A 435 -6.87 -10.53 13.16
N ILE A 436 -6.10 -9.50 12.81
CA ILE A 436 -5.49 -8.57 13.77
C ILE A 436 -6.12 -7.20 13.51
N THR A 437 -6.85 -6.70 14.50
CA THR A 437 -7.53 -5.41 14.44
C THR A 437 -7.05 -4.50 15.56
N VAL A 438 -6.43 -3.37 15.20
CA VAL A 438 -6.04 -2.33 16.14
C VAL A 438 -6.79 -1.05 15.76
N ASN A 439 -7.87 -0.78 16.48
CA ASN A 439 -8.83 0.29 16.14
C ASN A 439 -8.26 1.71 16.29
N GLY A 440 -7.25 1.87 17.15
CA GLY A 440 -6.61 3.14 17.49
C GLY A 440 -5.22 3.29 16.89
N ARG A 441 -4.38 4.09 17.55
CA ARG A 441 -2.98 4.29 17.19
C ARG A 441 -2.06 3.38 18.02
N ILE A 442 -1.04 2.83 17.36
CA ILE A 442 0.13 2.22 17.98
C ILE A 442 1.22 3.31 18.07
N ASN A 443 1.71 3.60 19.27
CA ASN A 443 2.86 4.47 19.50
C ASN A 443 3.98 3.67 20.19
N ILE A 444 5.19 3.74 19.65
CA ILE A 444 6.41 3.34 20.35
C ILE A 444 7.12 4.62 20.81
N ASN A 445 7.13 4.86 22.12
CA ASN A 445 7.67 6.09 22.73
C ASN A 445 9.19 6.03 22.98
N GLN A 446 9.89 5.00 22.51
CA GLN A 446 11.32 4.78 22.75
C GLN A 446 12.05 4.47 21.44
N PRO A 447 13.36 4.76 21.36
CA PRO A 447 14.15 4.51 20.17
C PRO A 447 14.20 3.02 19.79
N ASP A 448 14.49 2.75 18.51
CA ASP A 448 14.89 1.45 17.96
C ASP A 448 13.86 0.31 18.14
N GLY A 449 12.64 0.59 18.59
CA GLY A 449 11.61 -0.41 18.91
C GLY A 449 11.01 -1.16 17.71
N LEU A 450 10.27 -2.23 17.97
CA LEU A 450 9.70 -3.13 16.96
C LEU A 450 8.17 -3.17 17.05
N VAL A 451 7.49 -3.07 15.90
CA VAL A 451 6.09 -3.48 15.73
C VAL A 451 6.04 -4.69 14.79
N LEU A 452 5.75 -5.86 15.34
CA LEU A 452 5.55 -7.11 14.60
C LEU A 452 4.08 -7.53 14.66
N LEU A 453 3.41 -7.60 13.51
CA LEU A 453 2.02 -8.02 13.37
C LEU A 453 1.96 -9.19 12.37
N THR A 454 1.64 -10.40 12.81
CA THR A 454 1.59 -11.57 11.92
C THR A 454 0.44 -12.53 12.20
N ASN A 455 -0.18 -13.06 11.16
CA ASN A 455 -1.04 -14.24 11.24
C ASN A 455 -0.52 -15.40 10.37
N GLN A 456 0.80 -15.41 10.17
CA GLN A 456 1.57 -16.36 9.36
C GLN A 456 2.65 -17.12 10.16
N TYR A 457 2.84 -16.82 11.44
CA TYR A 457 3.68 -17.60 12.35
C TYR A 457 2.97 -18.90 12.79
N PHE A 458 3.51 -20.06 12.38
CA PHE A 458 2.91 -21.40 12.54
C PHE A 458 1.38 -21.44 12.34
N PRO A 459 0.87 -21.02 11.16
CA PRO A 459 -0.51 -20.57 11.04
C PRO A 459 -1.46 -21.75 10.79
N ASN A 460 -2.57 -21.76 11.53
CA ASN A 460 -3.64 -22.73 11.39
C ASN A 460 -4.35 -22.57 10.03
N GLN A 461 -3.99 -23.45 9.10
CA GLN A 461 -4.49 -23.48 7.72
C GLN A 461 -6.00 -23.71 7.60
N THR A 462 -6.69 -24.11 8.70
CA THR A 462 -8.14 -24.33 8.69
C THR A 462 -8.94 -23.05 8.95
N LEU A 463 -8.31 -21.98 9.45
CA LEU A 463 -8.99 -20.71 9.75
C LEU A 463 -9.12 -19.83 8.50
N PRO A 464 -10.34 -19.43 8.10
CA PRO A 464 -10.54 -18.43 7.05
C PRO A 464 -10.12 -17.02 7.53
N GLY A 465 -10.30 -16.03 6.65
CA GLY A 465 -9.93 -14.64 6.94
C GLY A 465 -8.43 -14.48 7.16
N GLY A 466 -8.05 -13.59 8.08
CA GLY A 466 -6.68 -13.18 8.35
C GLY A 466 -6.35 -11.80 7.79
N LYS A 467 -7.27 -10.85 7.86
CA LYS A 467 -7.00 -9.44 7.55
C LYS A 467 -6.13 -8.84 8.67
N ILE A 468 -5.20 -7.95 8.33
CA ILE A 468 -4.52 -7.09 9.30
C ILE A 468 -4.95 -5.63 9.06
N GLN A 469 -5.65 -5.04 10.02
CA GLN A 469 -6.19 -3.69 9.95
C GLN A 469 -5.74 -2.87 11.17
N VAL A 470 -5.08 -1.73 10.92
CA VAL A 470 -4.47 -0.90 11.96
C VAL A 470 -4.73 0.58 11.66
N GLY A 471 -5.13 1.36 12.67
CA GLY A 471 -5.45 2.77 12.49
C GLY A 471 -4.25 3.63 12.08
N GLU A 472 -3.17 3.60 12.88
CA GLU A 472 -1.91 4.30 12.60
C GLU A 472 -0.77 3.71 13.44
N ILE A 473 0.41 3.54 12.86
CA ILE A 473 1.61 3.04 13.56
C ILE A 473 2.67 4.13 13.57
N ASN A 474 3.00 4.68 14.74
CA ASN A 474 4.15 5.56 14.88
C ASN A 474 5.24 4.88 15.70
N THR A 475 6.36 4.56 15.06
CA THR A 475 7.61 4.13 15.73
C THR A 475 8.68 5.22 15.69
N ALA A 476 8.34 6.42 15.16
CA ALA A 476 9.28 7.50 14.96
C ALA A 476 9.26 8.57 16.05
N ARG A 477 10.46 8.99 16.46
CA ARG A 477 10.73 10.22 17.21
C ARG A 477 11.42 11.23 16.28
N ASP A 478 11.15 12.51 16.51
CA ASP A 478 11.74 13.59 15.72
C ASP A 478 13.28 13.62 15.74
N VAL A 479 13.83 14.17 14.65
CA VAL A 479 15.21 14.67 14.41
C VAL A 479 16.42 13.76 14.59
N ASP A 480 16.48 12.79 15.49
CA ASP A 480 17.78 12.14 15.84
C ASP A 480 18.10 10.82 15.10
N GLY A 481 17.12 10.15 14.48
CA GLY A 481 17.36 9.00 13.58
C GLY A 481 17.25 7.60 14.19
N ASN A 482 16.94 7.47 15.48
CA ASN A 482 16.68 6.19 16.16
C ASN A 482 15.19 5.78 16.11
N SER A 483 14.50 5.94 14.98
CA SER A 483 13.11 5.48 14.86
C SER A 483 13.06 3.95 14.80
N GLY A 484 11.96 3.34 15.23
CA GLY A 484 11.79 1.88 15.28
C GLY A 484 11.60 1.23 13.90
N SER A 485 11.12 -0.02 13.89
CA SER A 485 10.83 -0.84 12.71
C SER A 485 9.39 -1.36 12.72
N ILE A 486 8.81 -1.55 11.53
CA ILE A 486 7.46 -2.12 11.35
C ILE A 486 7.55 -3.33 10.42
N SER A 487 7.05 -4.47 10.88
CA SER A 487 6.97 -5.72 10.12
C SER A 487 5.55 -6.28 10.19
N ILE A 488 4.88 -6.38 9.04
CA ILE A 488 3.52 -6.94 8.93
C ILE A 488 3.54 -8.13 7.96
N ASP A 489 2.97 -9.27 8.38
CA ASP A 489 2.91 -10.50 7.57
C ASP A 489 1.52 -11.14 7.65
N SER A 490 0.77 -11.11 6.53
CA SER A 490 -0.67 -11.37 6.48
C SER A 490 -1.07 -12.44 5.47
N LYS A 491 -1.94 -13.37 5.90
CA LYS A 491 -2.58 -14.36 5.01
C LYS A 491 -3.75 -13.81 4.17
N ALA A 492 -4.20 -12.58 4.42
CA ALA A 492 -5.18 -11.87 3.61
C ALA A 492 -4.84 -10.35 3.55
N ASP A 493 -5.81 -9.50 3.24
CA ASP A 493 -5.58 -8.06 2.99
C ASP A 493 -4.92 -7.30 4.16
N ILE A 494 -4.15 -6.27 3.84
CA ILE A 494 -3.55 -5.34 4.81
C ILE A 494 -3.97 -3.91 4.53
N GLU A 495 -4.37 -3.19 5.57
CA GLU A 495 -4.71 -1.77 5.54
C GLU A 495 -3.78 -0.96 6.45
N PRO A 496 -2.58 -0.58 5.98
CA PRO A 496 -1.56 0.10 6.78
C PRO A 496 -1.67 1.64 6.74
N LYS A 497 -1.06 2.27 7.76
CA LYS A 497 -0.65 3.69 7.82
C LYS A 497 0.43 3.81 8.90
N GLY A 498 1.54 4.52 8.66
CA GLY A 498 2.54 4.72 9.71
C GLY A 498 3.86 5.39 9.34
N ASN A 499 4.71 5.63 10.35
CA ASN A 499 6.07 6.21 10.24
C ASN A 499 7.10 5.37 11.03
N SER A 500 8.30 5.15 10.47
CA SER A 500 9.32 4.20 10.97
C SER A 500 10.72 4.37 10.34
N SER A 501 11.81 3.86 10.93
CA SER A 501 13.12 3.73 10.26
C SER A 501 13.16 2.62 9.20
N SER A 502 12.21 1.69 9.21
CA SER A 502 12.10 0.64 8.18
C SER A 502 10.71 0.02 8.19
N ILE A 503 10.19 -0.30 6.99
CA ILE A 503 8.83 -0.86 6.86
C ILE A 503 8.88 -2.07 5.92
N PHE A 504 8.43 -3.21 6.43
CA PHE A 504 8.25 -4.44 5.70
C PHE A 504 6.79 -4.91 5.81
N ILE A 505 6.16 -5.19 4.66
CA ILE A 505 4.76 -5.64 4.59
C ILE A 505 4.66 -6.78 3.56
N ASP A 506 4.31 -7.99 3.99
CA ASP A 506 4.01 -9.16 3.12
C ASP A 506 2.52 -9.54 3.23
N SER A 507 1.83 -9.60 2.10
CA SER A 507 0.40 -9.89 1.99
C SER A 507 0.13 -11.02 0.99
N LYS A 508 -0.59 -12.05 1.42
CA LYS A 508 -1.20 -13.03 0.51
C LYS A 508 -2.52 -12.55 -0.10
N GLY A 509 -3.09 -11.45 0.39
CA GLY A 509 -4.24 -10.75 -0.19
C GLY A 509 -3.79 -9.54 -1.00
N ASN A 510 -4.43 -8.40 -0.74
CA ASN A 510 -4.09 -7.09 -1.28
C ASN A 510 -3.33 -6.23 -0.25
N ILE A 511 -2.82 -5.07 -0.69
CA ILE A 511 -2.32 -3.99 0.19
C ILE A 511 -2.99 -2.68 -0.21
N GLU A 512 -3.78 -2.10 0.70
CA GLU A 512 -4.48 -0.83 0.50
C GLU A 512 -4.19 0.15 1.65
N PRO A 513 -3.13 0.98 1.57
CA PRO A 513 -2.84 1.97 2.59
C PRO A 513 -3.97 2.98 2.71
N LYS A 514 -4.47 3.20 3.94
CA LYS A 514 -5.56 4.17 4.23
C LYS A 514 -5.03 5.52 4.71
N GLY A 515 -3.72 5.69 4.69
CA GLY A 515 -2.99 6.93 4.85
C GLY A 515 -1.57 6.77 4.31
N ASN A 516 -0.68 7.70 4.64
CA ASN A 516 0.72 7.62 4.23
C ASN A 516 1.48 6.49 4.93
N ILE A 517 2.52 6.01 4.24
CA ILE A 517 3.60 5.18 4.78
C ILE A 517 4.88 5.99 4.62
N ASP A 518 5.58 6.27 5.72
CA ASP A 518 6.70 7.21 5.75
C ASP A 518 7.91 6.60 6.47
N THR A 519 9.10 6.81 5.91
CA THR A 519 10.39 6.41 6.52
C THR A 519 11.44 7.50 6.47
N SER A 520 11.00 8.76 6.42
CA SER A 520 11.87 9.91 6.18
C SER A 520 12.80 10.27 7.34
N ALA A 521 14.07 10.55 7.02
CA ALA A 521 15.08 10.99 7.97
C ALA A 521 15.19 12.53 7.98
N TYR A 522 14.71 13.17 9.06
CA TYR A 522 14.66 14.63 9.24
C TYR A 522 15.92 15.25 9.90
N ALA A 523 17.03 14.51 9.98
CA ALA A 523 18.20 14.89 10.77
C ALA A 523 19.11 15.91 10.06
N SER A 524 19.09 17.17 10.50
CA SER A 524 19.88 18.27 9.93
C SER A 524 21.38 18.26 10.30
N SER A 525 21.85 17.31 11.12
CA SER A 525 23.23 17.28 11.63
C SER A 525 23.90 15.89 11.65
N ASN A 526 23.16 14.82 11.31
CA ASN A 526 23.67 13.45 11.30
C ASN A 526 23.66 12.85 9.88
N ASN A 527 24.62 11.97 9.57
CA ASN A 527 24.71 11.23 8.30
C ASN A 527 23.68 10.08 8.20
N GLY A 528 22.50 10.20 8.83
CA GLY A 528 21.47 9.17 8.85
C GLY A 528 20.81 9.00 7.48
N ASN A 529 20.77 7.77 6.96
CA ASN A 529 19.99 7.46 5.77
C ASN A 529 18.49 7.36 6.14
N ALA A 530 17.60 7.64 5.18
CA ALA A 530 16.19 7.33 5.30
C ALA A 530 15.92 5.83 5.17
N GLY A 531 14.77 5.38 5.67
CA GLY A 531 14.45 3.97 5.82
C GLY A 531 14.00 3.29 4.53
N ASN A 532 14.35 2.01 4.35
CA ASN A 532 13.87 1.22 3.23
C ASN A 532 12.41 0.77 3.45
N ILE A 533 11.64 0.70 2.36
CA ILE A 533 10.25 0.24 2.34
C ILE A 533 10.13 -0.96 1.40
N ASN A 534 9.63 -2.09 1.92
CA ASN A 534 9.39 -3.32 1.15
C ASN A 534 7.90 -3.68 1.24
N LEU A 535 7.21 -3.67 0.10
CA LEU A 535 5.80 -4.03 -0.02
C LEU A 535 5.67 -5.25 -0.94
N ILE A 536 5.23 -6.38 -0.41
CA ILE A 536 5.07 -7.64 -1.14
C ILE A 536 3.59 -8.03 -1.06
N THR A 537 2.94 -8.21 -2.21
CA THR A 537 1.53 -8.59 -2.31
C THR A 537 1.32 -9.64 -3.39
N LYS A 538 0.37 -10.55 -3.18
CA LYS A 538 -0.02 -11.55 -4.20
C LYS A 538 -1.25 -11.16 -5.02
N GLY A 539 -1.90 -10.06 -4.66
CA GLY A 539 -2.97 -9.43 -5.41
C GLY A 539 -2.61 -8.00 -5.80
N LEU A 540 -3.55 -7.09 -5.57
CA LEU A 540 -3.42 -5.67 -5.88
C LEU A 540 -2.62 -4.91 -4.80
N PHE A 541 -1.75 -4.01 -5.24
CA PHE A 541 -1.32 -2.85 -4.47
C PHE A 541 -2.05 -1.60 -5.00
N SER A 542 -2.76 -0.89 -4.13
CA SER A 542 -3.59 0.26 -4.52
C SER A 542 -3.31 1.48 -3.66
N LEU A 543 -2.92 2.59 -4.30
CA LEU A 543 -2.83 3.91 -3.67
C LEU A 543 -3.87 4.84 -4.30
N ILE A 544 -4.69 5.44 -3.45
CA ILE A 544 -5.68 6.46 -3.82
C ILE A 544 -5.45 7.65 -2.91
N ASN A 545 -4.97 8.78 -3.45
CA ASN A 545 -4.66 10.00 -2.69
C ASN A 545 -3.72 9.81 -1.47
N ASN A 546 -2.90 8.75 -1.45
CA ASN A 546 -1.98 8.41 -0.35
C ASN A 546 -0.54 8.32 -0.86
N THR A 547 0.43 8.64 0.00
CA THR A 547 1.86 8.70 -0.36
C THR A 547 2.69 7.65 0.39
N ILE A 548 3.58 6.97 -0.32
CA ILE A 548 4.71 6.21 0.23
C ILE A 548 5.96 7.09 0.15
N ILE A 549 6.64 7.32 1.27
CA ILE A 549 7.73 8.31 1.38
C ILE A 549 8.97 7.67 2.00
N SER A 550 10.13 7.84 1.37
CA SER A 550 11.45 7.69 2.00
C SER A 550 12.34 8.87 1.62
N HIS A 551 12.20 9.99 2.33
CA HIS A 551 12.99 11.21 2.10
C HIS A 551 14.16 11.32 3.07
N THR A 552 15.34 11.74 2.60
CA THR A 552 16.41 12.26 3.48
C THR A 552 16.42 13.79 3.42
N TYR A 553 16.46 14.44 4.58
CA TYR A 553 16.65 15.88 4.73
C TYR A 553 18.05 16.25 5.26
N GLY A 554 18.98 15.29 5.26
CA GLY A 554 20.34 15.45 5.78
C GLY A 554 21.41 15.01 4.78
N ALA A 555 22.62 14.74 5.30
CA ALA A 555 23.75 14.29 4.49
C ALA A 555 23.74 12.77 4.19
N GLY A 556 22.85 12.00 4.81
CA GLY A 556 22.62 10.59 4.47
C GLY A 556 21.76 10.43 3.21
N LYS A 557 21.64 9.19 2.71
CA LYS A 557 20.90 8.84 1.49
C LYS A 557 19.40 8.66 1.72
N GLY A 558 18.61 8.81 0.65
CA GLY A 558 17.22 8.32 0.63
C GLY A 558 17.18 6.79 0.67
N GLY A 559 16.11 6.22 1.21
CA GLY A 559 15.94 4.77 1.32
C GLY A 559 15.33 4.16 0.06
N ASP A 560 15.69 2.91 -0.23
CA ASP A 560 15.17 2.18 -1.39
C ASP A 560 13.72 1.72 -1.14
N ILE A 561 12.88 1.80 -2.17
CA ILE A 561 11.48 1.34 -2.14
C ILE A 561 11.32 0.19 -3.13
N TYR A 562 10.92 -0.97 -2.62
CA TYR A 562 10.69 -2.20 -3.38
C TYR A 562 9.22 -2.64 -3.31
N ILE A 563 8.63 -2.98 -4.46
CA ILE A 563 7.23 -3.41 -4.58
C ILE A 563 7.14 -4.67 -5.46
N GLU A 564 6.75 -5.81 -4.88
CA GLU A 564 6.46 -7.09 -5.57
C GLU A 564 4.93 -7.29 -5.56
N ALA A 565 4.24 -7.35 -6.72
CA ALA A 565 2.77 -7.35 -6.80
C ALA A 565 2.20 -8.16 -7.98
N GLU A 566 0.92 -8.55 -7.93
CA GLU A 566 0.22 -8.97 -9.17
C GLU A 566 -0.09 -7.76 -10.03
N SER A 567 -0.71 -6.73 -9.44
CA SER A 567 -1.04 -5.47 -10.11
C SER A 567 -0.78 -4.27 -9.19
N VAL A 568 -0.48 -3.13 -9.78
CA VAL A 568 -0.27 -1.84 -9.08
C VAL A 568 -1.18 -0.78 -9.68
N ASN A 569 -1.93 -0.06 -8.83
CA ASN A 569 -2.77 1.07 -9.22
C ASN A 569 -2.39 2.32 -8.41
N LEU A 570 -2.01 3.40 -9.10
CA LEU A 570 -1.72 4.72 -8.54
C LEU A 570 -2.77 5.72 -9.04
N ASN A 571 -3.77 6.00 -8.21
CA ASN A 571 -4.94 6.81 -8.57
C ASN A 571 -5.04 8.11 -7.75
N ASP A 572 -5.56 9.16 -8.38
CA ASP A 572 -6.15 10.35 -7.77
C ASP A 572 -5.25 11.04 -6.71
N GLY A 573 -3.94 11.13 -6.99
CA GLY A 573 -2.91 11.64 -6.08
C GLY A 573 -2.09 10.56 -5.37
N GLY A 574 -2.21 9.29 -5.77
CA GLY A 574 -1.45 8.16 -5.22
C GLY A 574 0.00 8.17 -5.69
N THR A 575 0.95 8.33 -4.77
CA THR A 575 2.38 8.49 -5.13
C THR A 575 3.37 7.67 -4.31
N VAL A 576 4.51 7.35 -4.92
CA VAL A 576 5.66 6.71 -4.28
C VAL A 576 6.88 7.58 -4.49
N LYS A 577 7.54 8.02 -3.41
CA LYS A 577 8.56 9.07 -3.43
C LYS A 577 9.79 8.66 -2.62
N SER A 578 10.94 8.49 -3.28
CA SER A 578 12.26 8.40 -2.61
C SER A 578 13.12 9.57 -3.05
N LYS A 579 13.42 10.48 -2.12
CA LYS A 579 14.03 11.77 -2.44
C LYS A 579 15.17 12.13 -1.49
N THR A 580 16.09 12.96 -1.96
CA THR A 580 17.03 13.69 -1.12
C THR A 580 16.76 15.18 -1.17
N PHE A 581 16.96 15.86 -0.04
CA PHE A 581 16.99 17.32 0.09
C PHE A 581 18.41 17.79 0.52
N GLY A 582 19.44 16.96 0.30
CA GLY A 582 20.81 17.23 0.72
C GLY A 582 21.87 16.36 0.03
N LYS A 583 23.02 16.21 0.68
CA LYS A 583 24.28 15.73 0.04
C LYS A 583 24.36 14.23 -0.24
N GLY A 584 23.49 13.42 0.38
CA GLY A 584 23.37 12.00 0.05
C GLY A 584 22.43 11.79 -1.13
N ASN A 585 22.69 10.80 -1.98
CA ASN A 585 21.79 10.50 -3.12
C ASN A 585 20.41 10.04 -2.64
N GLY A 586 19.37 10.30 -3.45
CA GLY A 586 18.05 9.67 -3.29
C GLY A 586 18.11 8.14 -3.45
N GLY A 587 17.14 7.44 -2.85
CA GLY A 587 17.01 6.00 -2.96
C GLY A 587 16.32 5.58 -4.26
N ASN A 588 16.48 4.31 -4.63
CA ASN A 588 15.92 3.76 -5.87
C ASN A 588 14.47 3.31 -5.65
N ILE A 589 13.67 3.31 -6.72
CA ILE A 589 12.32 2.72 -6.74
C ILE A 589 12.34 1.52 -7.70
N THR A 590 11.98 0.33 -7.20
CA THR A 590 11.90 -0.90 -8.00
C THR A 590 10.53 -1.54 -7.87
N LEU A 591 9.84 -1.70 -9.01
CA LEU A 591 8.57 -2.43 -9.12
C LEU A 591 8.76 -3.73 -9.90
N GLU A 592 8.23 -4.82 -9.37
CA GLU A 592 8.14 -6.15 -10.00
C GLU A 592 6.66 -6.58 -10.01
N VAL A 593 5.98 -6.40 -11.15
CA VAL A 593 4.51 -6.49 -11.26
C VAL A 593 4.10 -7.56 -12.28
N SER A 594 3.44 -8.65 -11.87
CA SER A 594 3.26 -9.80 -12.78
C SER A 594 2.15 -9.65 -13.84
N ASN A 595 1.28 -8.63 -13.74
CA ASN A 595 0.12 -8.46 -14.63
C ASN A 595 0.00 -7.03 -15.20
N ALA A 596 -0.32 -6.03 -14.37
CA ALA A 596 -0.57 -4.67 -14.85
C ALA A 596 -0.16 -3.58 -13.84
N PHE A 597 0.48 -2.52 -14.35
CA PHE A 597 0.78 -1.31 -13.59
C PHE A 597 0.06 -0.11 -14.25
N ASN A 598 -0.82 0.55 -13.49
CA ASN A 598 -1.64 1.68 -13.93
C ASN A 598 -1.35 2.94 -13.09
N ILE A 599 -1.21 4.09 -13.75
CA ILE A 599 -1.09 5.42 -13.12
C ILE A 599 -2.13 6.37 -13.72
N ASN A 600 -2.88 7.08 -12.87
CA ASN A 600 -3.98 7.96 -13.26
C ASN A 600 -4.13 9.13 -12.27
N SER A 601 -4.01 10.39 -12.70
CA SER A 601 -3.96 11.57 -11.82
C SER A 601 -5.29 12.36 -11.72
N ILE A 602 -6.45 11.70 -11.80
CA ILE A 602 -7.74 12.42 -11.89
C ILE A 602 -8.17 12.94 -10.51
N LYS A 603 -7.70 14.15 -10.15
CA LYS A 603 -8.23 14.92 -9.02
C LYS A 603 -8.06 16.43 -9.21
N GLU A 604 -9.03 17.21 -8.73
CA GLU A 604 -9.14 18.67 -8.93
C GLU A 604 -8.08 19.51 -8.18
N ASN A 605 -7.20 18.92 -7.35
CA ASN A 605 -6.34 19.66 -6.42
C ASN A 605 -4.83 19.65 -6.78
N ASN A 606 -4.49 19.44 -8.06
CA ASN A 606 -3.12 19.35 -8.58
C ASN A 606 -2.22 18.23 -8.00
N SER A 607 -2.77 17.30 -7.20
CA SER A 607 -2.02 16.13 -6.72
C SER A 607 -1.83 15.12 -7.86
N GLU A 608 -0.62 15.04 -8.40
CA GLU A 608 -0.22 14.03 -9.36
C GLU A 608 -0.23 12.63 -8.75
N SER A 609 -0.53 11.60 -9.56
CA SER A 609 -0.24 10.19 -9.27
C SER A 609 1.05 9.79 -9.99
N GLY A 610 1.92 9.00 -9.33
CA GLY A 610 3.19 8.63 -9.96
C GLY A 610 4.29 8.07 -9.05
N LEU A 611 5.38 7.68 -9.68
CA LEU A 611 6.63 7.26 -9.04
C LEU A 611 7.67 8.37 -9.20
N PHE A 612 8.32 8.79 -8.11
CA PHE A 612 9.29 9.89 -8.15
C PHE A 612 10.56 9.55 -7.37
N THR A 613 11.67 9.46 -8.09
CA THR A 613 13.02 9.56 -7.51
C THR A 613 13.50 10.99 -7.67
N ALA A 614 14.09 11.62 -6.64
CA ALA A 614 14.50 13.02 -6.79
C ALA A 614 15.67 13.50 -5.93
N SER A 615 16.21 14.65 -6.33
CA SER A 615 17.13 15.49 -5.56
C SER A 615 16.61 16.94 -5.51
N ALA A 616 16.51 17.52 -4.33
CA ALA A 616 16.17 18.93 -4.11
C ALA A 616 17.27 19.60 -3.28
N GLY A 617 17.45 20.91 -3.43
CA GLY A 617 18.48 21.66 -2.72
C GLY A 617 18.02 22.13 -1.33
N ASP A 618 18.93 22.08 -0.36
CA ASP A 618 18.70 22.55 1.02
C ASP A 618 18.41 24.07 1.08
N GLY A 619 18.94 24.83 0.10
CA GLY A 619 18.56 26.22 -0.17
C GLY A 619 19.39 27.30 0.54
N ASP A 620 20.36 26.92 1.39
CA ASP A 620 21.20 27.88 2.15
C ASP A 620 22.50 28.29 1.44
N ASP A 621 23.03 27.48 0.51
CA ASP A 621 24.27 27.80 -0.23
C ASP A 621 24.27 27.21 -1.66
N SER A 622 24.56 28.04 -2.66
CA SER A 622 24.70 27.62 -4.08
C SER A 622 26.07 27.01 -4.42
N THR A 623 26.96 26.85 -3.43
CA THR A 623 28.31 26.30 -3.60
C THR A 623 28.46 24.86 -3.10
N THR A 624 27.43 24.26 -2.48
CA THR A 624 27.46 22.85 -2.06
C THR A 624 26.78 21.93 -3.06
N GLU A 625 27.47 20.86 -3.46
CA GLU A 625 26.89 19.82 -4.32
C GLU A 625 25.91 18.93 -3.54
N ASP A 626 24.67 18.84 -4.01
CA ASP A 626 23.64 17.91 -3.54
C ASP A 626 23.86 16.50 -4.13
N GLY A 627 23.27 15.50 -3.47
CA GLY A 627 23.27 14.13 -3.98
C GLY A 627 22.44 14.00 -5.26
N GLY A 628 22.74 12.99 -6.10
CA GLY A 628 21.91 12.67 -7.26
C GLY A 628 20.59 12.01 -6.88
N ALA A 629 19.58 12.05 -7.74
CA ALA A 629 18.38 11.23 -7.61
C ALA A 629 18.73 9.73 -7.70
N GLY A 630 17.87 8.88 -7.13
CA GLY A 630 17.96 7.43 -7.31
C GLY A 630 17.44 6.98 -8.68
N ASN A 631 17.61 5.70 -8.99
CA ASN A 631 17.14 5.11 -10.26
C ASN A 631 15.71 4.56 -10.12
N LEU A 632 15.01 4.50 -11.24
CA LEU A 632 13.66 3.96 -11.33
C LEU A 632 13.68 2.69 -12.20
N LYS A 633 13.25 1.55 -11.66
CA LYS A 633 13.09 0.29 -12.39
C LYS A 633 11.64 -0.20 -12.32
N VAL A 634 11.07 -0.53 -13.48
CA VAL A 634 9.75 -1.15 -13.59
C VAL A 634 9.85 -2.39 -14.46
N ASN A 635 9.61 -3.55 -13.85
CA ASN A 635 9.31 -4.79 -14.57
C ASN A 635 7.78 -5.01 -14.49
N THR A 636 7.12 -5.14 -15.64
CA THR A 636 5.69 -5.44 -15.71
C THR A 636 5.33 -6.29 -16.93
N ARG A 637 4.07 -6.73 -17.02
CA ARG A 637 3.48 -7.25 -18.27
C ARG A 637 2.82 -6.13 -19.09
N THR A 638 2.05 -5.24 -18.46
CA THR A 638 1.60 -3.97 -19.09
C THR A 638 1.86 -2.76 -18.20
N LEU A 639 2.22 -1.63 -18.81
CA LEU A 639 2.26 -0.31 -18.19
C LEU A 639 1.26 0.61 -18.88
N ILE A 640 0.42 1.28 -18.08
CA ILE A 640 -0.55 2.27 -18.53
C ILE A 640 -0.38 3.52 -17.68
N VAL A 641 -0.03 4.65 -18.30
CA VAL A 641 0.12 5.95 -17.64
C VAL A 641 -0.86 6.91 -18.33
N ARG A 642 -1.80 7.52 -17.59
CA ARG A 642 -2.83 8.40 -18.19
C ARG A 642 -3.14 9.65 -17.38
N ASN A 643 -3.78 10.62 -18.03
CA ASN A 643 -4.45 11.77 -17.42
C ASN A 643 -3.58 12.61 -16.47
N GLY A 644 -2.31 12.83 -16.82
CA GLY A 644 -1.33 13.52 -15.98
C GLY A 644 -0.57 12.62 -15.00
N GLY A 645 -0.60 11.29 -15.18
CA GLY A 645 0.23 10.34 -14.44
C GLY A 645 1.71 10.45 -14.82
N GLN A 646 2.62 10.20 -13.87
CA GLN A 646 4.06 10.39 -14.09
C GLN A 646 4.94 9.23 -13.58
N LEU A 647 6.06 9.00 -14.28
CA LEU A 647 7.24 8.30 -13.78
C LEU A 647 8.46 9.24 -13.91
N GLY A 648 8.94 9.75 -12.78
CA GLY A 648 9.95 10.79 -12.70
C GLY A 648 11.26 10.34 -12.03
N SER A 649 12.38 10.75 -12.63
CA SER A 649 13.68 10.84 -11.96
C SER A 649 14.19 12.25 -12.17
N ASP A 650 13.91 13.14 -11.22
CA ASP A 650 13.94 14.58 -11.47
C ASP A 650 14.64 15.33 -10.34
N ASN A 651 15.30 16.45 -10.62
CA ASN A 651 15.86 17.32 -9.57
C ASN A 651 14.95 18.53 -9.21
N PHE A 652 13.66 18.43 -9.53
CA PHE A 652 12.67 19.51 -9.42
C PHE A 652 11.69 19.29 -8.26
N GLU A 653 11.27 20.38 -7.61
CA GLU A 653 10.20 20.39 -6.63
C GLU A 653 8.99 21.20 -7.13
N GLU A 654 7.79 20.64 -6.97
CA GLU A 654 6.51 21.26 -7.38
C GLU A 654 6.21 22.61 -6.71
N ASN A 655 6.94 22.98 -5.65
CA ASN A 655 6.76 24.20 -4.85
C ASN A 655 7.73 25.34 -5.20
N ASN A 656 8.38 25.28 -6.38
CA ASN A 656 8.83 26.44 -7.18
C ASN A 656 10.00 27.31 -6.65
N ASP A 657 10.51 27.12 -5.43
CA ASP A 657 11.64 27.91 -4.87
C ASP A 657 12.98 27.14 -4.74
N ARG A 658 13.02 25.82 -5.02
CA ARG A 658 14.20 24.96 -4.76
C ARG A 658 14.49 23.99 -5.90
N PHE A 659 15.73 24.04 -6.41
CA PHE A 659 16.26 23.12 -7.42
C PHE A 659 17.45 22.34 -6.82
N GLY A 660 17.48 21.02 -6.99
CA GLY A 660 18.63 20.21 -6.54
C GLY A 660 19.83 20.37 -7.47
N SER A 661 21.04 20.53 -6.95
CA SER A 661 22.28 20.64 -7.75
C SER A 661 22.88 19.29 -8.19
N GLY A 662 22.21 18.18 -7.85
CA GLY A 662 22.56 16.82 -8.26
C GLY A 662 22.08 16.45 -9.67
N LYS A 663 22.47 15.25 -10.14
CA LYS A 663 21.98 14.62 -11.38
C LYS A 663 20.63 13.92 -11.17
N SER A 664 19.82 13.79 -12.22
CA SER A 664 18.77 12.77 -12.26
C SER A 664 19.34 11.35 -12.38
N GLY A 665 18.53 10.35 -12.03
CA GLY A 665 18.85 8.94 -12.17
C GLY A 665 18.35 8.34 -13.48
N ASN A 666 18.71 7.07 -13.71
CA ASN A 666 18.28 6.33 -14.90
C ASN A 666 16.89 5.72 -14.70
N ILE A 667 16.11 5.65 -15.78
CA ILE A 667 14.78 5.02 -15.81
C ILE A 667 14.83 3.81 -16.74
N ASN A 668 14.46 2.64 -16.23
CA ASN A 668 14.47 1.39 -16.99
C ASN A 668 13.10 0.71 -16.86
N ILE A 669 12.39 0.55 -17.98
CA ILE A 669 11.05 -0.01 -18.03
C ILE A 669 11.07 -1.23 -18.96
N PHE A 670 10.75 -2.40 -18.41
CA PHE A 670 10.55 -3.65 -19.16
C PHE A 670 9.08 -4.05 -19.04
N ALA A 671 8.36 -4.15 -20.16
CA ALA A 671 6.93 -4.49 -20.21
C ALA A 671 6.64 -5.57 -21.25
N GLU A 672 6.31 -6.80 -20.81
CA GLU A 672 6.17 -7.98 -21.70
C GLU A 672 5.23 -7.80 -22.91
N GLU A 673 4.22 -6.93 -22.81
CA GLU A 673 3.19 -6.75 -23.84
C GLU A 673 3.08 -5.33 -24.37
N SER A 674 2.99 -4.33 -23.49
CA SER A 674 2.83 -2.95 -23.93
C SER A 674 3.13 -1.90 -22.88
N VAL A 675 3.61 -0.74 -23.33
CA VAL A 675 3.60 0.52 -22.58
C VAL A 675 2.75 1.54 -23.32
N GLU A 676 1.70 2.06 -22.65
CA GLU A 676 0.89 3.17 -23.15
C GLU A 676 1.02 4.38 -22.22
N VAL A 677 1.28 5.55 -22.81
CA VAL A 677 1.33 6.84 -22.10
C VAL A 677 0.43 7.82 -22.85
N SER A 678 -0.67 8.26 -22.24
CA SER A 678 -1.70 9.07 -22.95
C SER A 678 -2.25 10.26 -22.16
N GLY A 679 -2.52 11.35 -22.87
CA GLY A 679 -3.21 12.54 -22.35
C GLY A 679 -2.37 13.52 -21.53
N THR A 680 -3.08 14.34 -20.77
CA THR A 680 -2.56 15.41 -19.90
C THR A 680 -3.40 15.48 -18.61
N SER A 681 -2.98 16.25 -17.61
CA SER A 681 -3.78 16.52 -16.42
C SER A 681 -5.08 17.26 -16.77
N ASN A 682 -6.20 16.91 -16.13
CA ASN A 682 -7.47 17.62 -16.34
C ASN A 682 -7.46 19.08 -15.84
N ASN A 683 -6.47 19.46 -15.03
CA ASN A 683 -6.27 20.81 -14.51
C ASN A 683 -5.19 21.58 -15.29
N LEU A 684 -5.40 22.90 -15.41
CA LEU A 684 -4.36 23.88 -15.78
C LEU A 684 -3.40 24.05 -14.57
N ALA A 685 -2.42 23.16 -14.49
CA ALA A 685 -1.61 22.92 -13.29
C ALA A 685 -0.10 23.23 -13.46
N GLY A 686 0.35 23.60 -14.67
CA GLY A 686 1.71 24.07 -14.91
C GLY A 686 1.94 25.48 -14.35
N ALA A 687 3.19 25.83 -14.06
CA ALA A 687 3.59 27.19 -13.68
C ALA A 687 3.34 28.23 -14.80
N ASP A 688 3.06 27.77 -16.02
CA ASP A 688 2.63 28.53 -17.19
C ASP A 688 1.10 28.60 -17.38
N GLY A 689 0.32 28.06 -16.44
CA GLY A 689 -1.15 28.06 -16.48
C GLY A 689 -1.72 27.15 -17.57
N LEU A 690 -0.99 26.10 -17.94
CA LEU A 690 -1.33 25.13 -18.98
C LEU A 690 -1.36 23.70 -18.41
N LEU A 691 -1.69 22.69 -19.23
CA LEU A 691 -1.88 21.31 -18.75
C LEU A 691 -0.52 20.63 -18.52
N LYS A 692 -0.36 19.92 -17.39
CA LYS A 692 0.81 19.06 -17.16
C LYS A 692 0.68 17.81 -18.03
N PRO A 693 1.72 17.35 -18.73
CA PRO A 693 1.63 16.14 -19.56
C PRO A 693 1.52 14.88 -18.69
N THR A 694 0.88 13.83 -19.21
CA THR A 694 1.23 12.47 -18.77
C THR A 694 2.67 12.19 -19.20
N SER A 695 3.55 11.73 -18.31
CA SER A 695 4.99 11.69 -18.60
C SER A 695 5.76 10.47 -18.10
N ILE A 696 6.87 10.19 -18.79
CA ILE A 696 7.99 9.38 -18.30
C ILE A 696 9.23 10.23 -18.53
N ALA A 697 9.89 10.68 -17.47
CA ALA A 697 10.88 11.75 -17.53
C ALA A 697 12.11 11.48 -16.66
N SER A 698 13.31 11.64 -17.21
CA SER A 698 14.52 11.93 -16.43
C SER A 698 14.92 13.39 -16.68
N PHE A 699 14.85 14.23 -15.65
CA PHE A 699 14.92 15.70 -15.79
C PHE A 699 15.96 16.32 -14.85
N THR A 700 16.93 17.05 -15.40
CA THR A 700 17.96 17.76 -14.61
C THR A 700 17.98 19.27 -14.92
N ILE A 701 17.62 20.09 -13.94
CA ILE A 701 17.67 21.56 -13.97
C ILE A 701 18.94 22.03 -13.26
N ASN A 702 20.11 21.97 -13.92
CA ASN A 702 21.39 22.57 -13.47
C ASN A 702 22.54 22.27 -14.49
N ASN A 703 23.80 22.37 -14.03
CA ASN A 703 25.02 22.15 -14.81
C ASN A 703 25.50 20.67 -14.82
N LYS A 704 24.65 19.71 -14.49
CA LYS A 704 24.94 18.27 -14.44
C LYS A 704 24.11 17.53 -15.48
N ASP A 705 24.62 16.38 -15.94
CA ASP A 705 23.94 15.60 -16.97
C ASP A 705 22.71 14.84 -16.44
N ALA A 706 21.66 14.75 -17.24
CA ALA A 706 20.51 13.88 -16.97
C ALA A 706 20.84 12.39 -17.17
N GLY A 707 20.14 11.55 -16.41
CA GLY A 707 20.17 10.09 -16.51
C GLY A 707 19.49 9.54 -17.77
N ASP A 708 19.88 8.33 -18.15
CA ASP A 708 19.43 7.66 -19.37
C ASP A 708 18.05 6.98 -19.16
N LEU A 709 17.22 6.92 -20.21
CA LEU A 709 15.86 6.39 -20.19
C LEU A 709 15.71 5.26 -21.23
N THR A 710 15.42 4.05 -20.75
CA THR A 710 15.24 2.84 -21.59
C THR A 710 13.85 2.25 -21.42
N ILE A 711 13.16 1.97 -22.53
CA ILE A 711 11.87 1.25 -22.58
C ILE A 711 12.00 0.02 -23.49
N GLU A 712 11.77 -1.17 -22.94
CA GLU A 712 11.72 -2.45 -23.66
C GLU A 712 10.30 -3.03 -23.59
N THR A 713 9.70 -3.31 -24.75
CA THR A 713 8.34 -3.90 -24.84
C THR A 713 8.08 -4.53 -26.21
N LYS A 714 6.85 -5.00 -26.47
CA LYS A 714 6.37 -5.32 -27.82
C LYS A 714 5.74 -4.10 -28.49
N ARG A 715 4.83 -3.42 -27.78
CA ARG A 715 3.99 -2.34 -28.35
C ARG A 715 4.12 -1.07 -27.51
N PHE A 716 4.69 -0.02 -28.10
CA PHE A 716 4.79 1.30 -27.47
C PHE A 716 3.78 2.28 -28.04
N THR A 717 3.18 3.12 -27.20
CA THR A 717 2.19 4.11 -27.64
C THR A 717 2.25 5.38 -26.79
N VAL A 718 2.41 6.53 -27.44
CA VAL A 718 2.42 7.86 -26.83
C VAL A 718 1.32 8.71 -27.47
N LYS A 719 0.31 9.13 -26.69
CA LYS A 719 -0.94 9.72 -27.21
C LYS A 719 -1.39 11.02 -26.54
N ASP A 720 -2.13 11.83 -27.29
CA ASP A 720 -2.93 12.98 -26.83
C ASP A 720 -2.17 14.01 -25.96
N GLY A 721 -0.92 14.30 -26.32
CA GLY A 721 -0.06 15.29 -25.66
C GLY A 721 0.87 14.75 -24.57
N ALA A 722 0.92 13.42 -24.40
CA ALA A 722 1.87 12.74 -23.53
C ALA A 722 3.35 12.99 -23.91
N SER A 723 4.26 12.84 -22.94
CA SER A 723 5.67 13.22 -23.06
C SER A 723 6.65 12.22 -22.48
N ILE A 724 7.46 11.62 -23.33
CA ILE A 724 8.57 10.72 -22.95
C ILE A 724 9.88 11.51 -23.12
N THR A 725 10.72 11.62 -22.09
CA THR A 725 11.95 12.41 -22.24
C THR A 725 13.11 12.06 -21.31
N ALA A 726 14.32 12.20 -21.83
CA ALA A 726 15.50 12.56 -21.04
C ALA A 726 15.85 14.02 -21.39
N THR A 727 15.91 14.92 -20.41
CA THR A 727 16.16 16.36 -20.65
C THR A 727 17.03 16.99 -19.57
N THR A 728 17.89 17.94 -19.97
CA THR A 728 18.57 18.88 -19.05
C THR A 728 18.16 20.32 -19.35
N ASP A 729 17.90 21.16 -18.32
CA ASP A 729 17.79 22.63 -18.40
C ASP A 729 18.97 23.27 -17.64
N GLY A 730 20.05 23.56 -18.36
CA GLY A 730 21.28 24.16 -17.88
C GLY A 730 22.50 23.82 -18.75
N ILE A 731 23.65 23.58 -18.13
CA ILE A 731 24.94 23.38 -18.82
C ILE A 731 25.30 21.89 -18.99
N GLY A 732 24.60 20.97 -18.30
CA GLY A 732 24.82 19.53 -18.44
C GLY A 732 24.25 18.94 -19.74
N ASN A 733 24.65 17.72 -20.08
CA ASN A 733 24.16 17.02 -21.26
C ASN A 733 22.91 16.19 -20.94
N SER A 734 22.04 15.94 -21.92
CA SER A 734 20.86 15.10 -21.71
C SER A 734 21.18 13.62 -21.46
N GLY A 735 20.17 12.78 -21.14
CA GLY A 735 20.30 11.32 -21.08
C GLY A 735 20.26 10.67 -22.47
N ILE A 736 20.69 9.42 -22.63
CA ILE A 736 20.34 8.62 -23.82
C ILE A 736 18.86 8.23 -23.69
N LEU A 737 18.10 8.33 -24.78
CA LEU A 737 16.71 7.89 -24.85
C LEU A 737 16.58 6.69 -25.79
N ALA A 738 16.37 5.49 -25.24
CA ALA A 738 16.29 4.24 -25.99
C ALA A 738 14.91 3.58 -25.88
N ILE A 739 14.30 3.26 -27.02
CA ILE A 739 13.01 2.57 -27.10
C ILE A 739 13.14 1.34 -28.01
N ILE A 740 12.80 0.18 -27.47
CA ILE A 740 12.83 -1.12 -28.14
C ILE A 740 11.41 -1.70 -28.05
N ALA A 741 10.74 -1.82 -29.20
CA ALA A 741 9.35 -2.25 -29.31
C ALA A 741 9.19 -3.35 -30.36
N ASP A 742 9.25 -4.63 -29.95
CA ASP A 742 9.35 -5.81 -30.83
C ASP A 742 8.26 -5.95 -31.91
N GLU A 743 7.12 -5.27 -31.79
CA GLU A 743 6.00 -5.32 -32.74
C GLU A 743 5.70 -3.94 -33.36
N SER A 744 5.56 -2.88 -32.56
CA SER A 744 5.18 -1.55 -33.07
C SER A 744 5.39 -0.40 -32.09
N MET A 745 5.63 0.81 -32.64
CA MET A 745 5.61 2.08 -31.91
C MET A 745 4.66 3.08 -32.58
N GLU A 746 3.78 3.71 -31.82
CA GLU A 746 2.92 4.81 -32.27
C GLU A 746 3.17 6.08 -31.43
N VAL A 747 3.40 7.22 -32.09
CA VAL A 747 3.40 8.56 -31.46
C VAL A 747 2.35 9.40 -32.18
N SER A 748 1.25 9.74 -31.51
CA SER A 748 0.13 10.41 -32.18
C SER A 748 -0.69 11.36 -31.32
N GLY A 749 -1.43 12.27 -31.96
CA GLY A 749 -2.40 13.13 -31.29
C GLY A 749 -1.82 14.31 -30.52
N ILE A 750 -2.73 15.19 -30.13
CA ILE A 750 -2.48 16.52 -29.55
C ILE A 750 -3.45 16.71 -28.37
N SER A 751 -2.99 17.33 -27.28
CA SER A 751 -3.85 17.66 -26.13
C SER A 751 -4.85 18.79 -26.42
N SER A 752 -5.80 18.98 -25.51
CA SER A 752 -6.70 20.15 -25.53
C SER A 752 -6.01 21.50 -25.33
N ASP A 753 -4.76 21.55 -24.82
CA ASP A 753 -3.91 22.75 -24.79
C ASP A 753 -2.95 22.87 -25.99
N GLY A 754 -3.21 22.14 -27.09
CA GLY A 754 -2.47 22.25 -28.35
C GLY A 754 -1.07 21.63 -28.33
N LYS A 755 -0.76 20.82 -27.32
CA LYS A 755 0.55 20.19 -27.13
C LYS A 755 0.59 18.84 -27.84
N GLY A 756 1.44 18.72 -28.86
CA GLY A 756 1.66 17.44 -29.57
C GLY A 756 2.36 16.41 -28.68
N SER A 757 1.94 15.14 -28.81
CA SER A 757 2.60 13.98 -28.21
C SER A 757 4.07 13.90 -28.60
N ARG A 758 4.97 13.63 -27.64
CA ARG A 758 6.41 13.69 -27.88
C ARG A 758 7.23 12.55 -27.30
N VAL A 759 8.23 12.14 -28.07
CA VAL A 759 9.39 11.37 -27.61
C VAL A 759 10.61 12.26 -27.83
N ARG A 760 11.18 12.78 -26.73
CA ARG A 760 12.15 13.89 -26.77
C ARG A 760 13.45 13.56 -26.06
N ASN A 761 14.57 13.76 -26.75
CA ASN A 761 15.85 14.05 -26.11
C ASN A 761 16.14 15.56 -26.20
N ALA A 762 16.57 16.22 -25.13
CA ALA A 762 16.84 17.66 -25.21
C ALA A 762 17.83 18.21 -24.16
N THR A 763 18.55 19.24 -24.58
CA THR A 763 19.26 20.14 -23.65
C THR A 763 18.83 21.58 -23.88
N PHE A 764 18.21 22.18 -22.87
CA PHE A 764 17.96 23.62 -22.82
C PHE A 764 19.19 24.25 -22.17
N GLY A 765 19.97 25.05 -22.90
CA GLY A 765 21.20 25.68 -22.43
C GLY A 765 22.44 25.31 -23.26
N ALA A 766 23.52 24.93 -22.59
CA ALA A 766 24.87 24.92 -23.17
C ALA A 766 25.47 23.53 -23.42
N GLY A 767 24.92 22.48 -22.81
CA GLY A 767 25.36 21.08 -23.03
C GLY A 767 24.76 20.46 -24.28
N ASP A 768 25.36 19.38 -24.77
CA ASP A 768 24.85 18.64 -25.93
C ASP A 768 23.62 17.79 -25.54
N SER A 769 22.73 17.54 -26.51
CA SER A 769 21.77 16.44 -26.39
C SER A 769 22.47 15.14 -26.82
N LYS A 770 22.29 14.05 -26.07
CA LYS A 770 22.73 12.71 -26.49
C LYS A 770 21.78 12.11 -27.55
N ASP A 771 22.11 10.91 -28.01
CA ASP A 771 21.35 10.18 -29.03
C ASP A 771 19.95 9.73 -28.55
N LEU A 772 19.04 9.61 -29.52
CA LEU A 772 17.70 9.04 -29.40
C LEU A 772 17.64 7.79 -30.30
N ILE A 773 17.41 6.63 -29.71
CA ILE A 773 17.49 5.32 -30.38
C ILE A 773 16.11 4.65 -30.38
N ILE A 774 15.61 4.28 -31.55
CA ILE A 774 14.35 3.54 -31.73
C ILE A 774 14.61 2.27 -32.53
N ASN A 775 14.16 1.13 -32.00
CA ASN A 775 14.14 -0.16 -32.68
C ASN A 775 12.72 -0.76 -32.60
N THR A 776 12.05 -0.96 -33.73
CA THR A 776 10.68 -1.53 -33.76
C THR A 776 10.33 -2.04 -35.16
N LYS A 777 9.50 -3.07 -35.33
CA LYS A 777 9.11 -3.51 -36.69
C LYS A 777 8.29 -2.48 -37.45
N ARG A 778 7.45 -1.70 -36.76
CA ARG A 778 6.65 -0.65 -37.39
C ARG A 778 6.57 0.61 -36.54
N LEU A 779 7.14 1.70 -37.06
CA LEU A 779 7.04 3.03 -36.48
C LEU A 779 5.97 3.86 -37.19
N VAL A 780 5.00 4.38 -36.43
CA VAL A 780 4.00 5.34 -36.91
C VAL A 780 4.09 6.63 -36.10
N VAL A 781 4.29 7.75 -36.79
CA VAL A 781 4.23 9.09 -36.19
C VAL A 781 3.13 9.85 -36.92
N LYS A 782 2.11 10.37 -36.22
CA LYS A 782 0.98 11.01 -36.92
C LYS A 782 0.19 12.04 -36.12
N ASP A 783 -0.65 12.79 -36.81
CA ASP A 783 -1.67 13.68 -36.21
C ASP A 783 -1.03 14.66 -35.20
N GLY A 784 0.05 15.34 -35.62
CA GLY A 784 0.83 16.26 -34.79
C GLY A 784 1.77 15.62 -33.75
N GLY A 785 1.94 14.29 -33.75
CA GLY A 785 2.95 13.60 -32.94
C GLY A 785 4.38 13.86 -33.43
N ARG A 786 5.36 13.92 -32.50
CA ARG A 786 6.76 14.26 -32.80
C ARG A 786 7.76 13.35 -32.07
N ILE A 787 8.80 12.94 -32.79
CA ILE A 787 10.05 12.41 -32.22
C ILE A 787 11.09 13.53 -32.38
N ASP A 788 11.74 13.97 -31.30
CA ASP A 788 12.73 15.04 -31.41
C ASP A 788 13.99 14.91 -30.55
N SER A 789 15.09 15.41 -31.11
CA SER A 789 16.36 15.67 -30.45
C SER A 789 16.63 17.16 -30.60
N ARG A 790 16.81 17.92 -29.52
CA ARG A 790 16.93 19.38 -29.65
C ARG A 790 17.84 20.08 -28.65
N THR A 791 18.37 21.24 -29.06
CA THR A 791 18.85 22.25 -28.11
C THR A 791 18.13 23.58 -28.27
N GLN A 792 17.79 24.20 -27.15
CA GLN A 792 17.12 25.49 -27.04
C GLN A 792 17.79 26.31 -25.90
N PRO A 793 17.53 27.60 -25.70
CA PRO A 793 18.13 28.34 -24.58
C PRO A 793 17.52 27.89 -23.24
N SER A 794 18.37 27.77 -22.23
CA SER A 794 17.96 27.44 -20.85
C SER A 794 17.18 28.57 -20.18
N SER A 795 16.39 28.23 -19.16
CA SER A 795 15.74 29.21 -18.26
C SER A 795 16.74 30.08 -17.48
N PHE A 796 18.00 29.63 -17.37
CA PHE A 796 19.04 30.19 -16.49
C PHE A 796 20.21 30.86 -17.22
N SER A 797 20.38 30.60 -18.53
CA SER A 797 21.49 31.13 -19.32
C SER A 797 21.07 31.48 -20.75
N ASN A 798 21.49 32.68 -21.19
CA ASN A 798 21.19 33.23 -22.51
C ASN A 798 22.15 32.73 -23.60
N GLN A 799 22.79 31.56 -23.45
CA GLN A 799 23.71 31.01 -24.46
C GLN A 799 23.26 29.61 -24.85
N ASN A 800 23.15 29.34 -26.17
CA ASN A 800 23.03 27.99 -26.69
C ASN A 800 24.29 27.66 -27.52
N THR A 801 25.09 26.76 -26.98
CA THR A 801 26.30 26.19 -27.61
C THR A 801 26.18 24.69 -27.83
N GLY A 802 25.11 24.07 -27.33
CA GLY A 802 24.91 22.64 -27.36
C GLY A 802 24.44 22.15 -28.73
N ASN A 803 25.00 21.05 -29.19
CA ASN A 803 24.57 20.38 -30.41
C ASN A 803 23.36 19.49 -30.11
N ALA A 804 22.43 19.36 -31.06
CA ALA A 804 21.39 18.34 -30.95
C ALA A 804 22.01 16.96 -31.20
N GLY A 805 21.55 15.94 -30.48
CA GLY A 805 22.02 14.56 -30.60
C GLY A 805 21.40 13.83 -31.78
N ASN A 806 21.92 12.66 -32.13
CA ASN A 806 21.47 11.96 -33.33
C ASN A 806 20.18 11.18 -33.07
N ILE A 807 19.30 11.09 -34.07
CA ILE A 807 18.12 10.23 -34.04
C ILE A 807 18.41 9.01 -34.90
N LYS A 808 18.43 7.82 -34.28
CA LYS A 808 18.62 6.54 -34.98
C LYS A 808 17.33 5.72 -34.93
N ILE A 809 16.74 5.46 -36.09
CA ILE A 809 15.57 4.61 -36.25
C ILE A 809 15.98 3.35 -37.03
N THR A 810 15.63 2.19 -36.49
CA THR A 810 15.74 0.89 -37.17
C THR A 810 14.38 0.23 -37.16
N THR A 811 13.85 -0.09 -38.34
CA THR A 811 12.50 -0.62 -38.49
C THR A 811 12.31 -1.47 -39.75
N ASP A 812 11.15 -2.09 -39.91
CA ASP A 812 10.73 -2.65 -41.20
C ASP A 812 9.93 -1.59 -41.97
N ILE A 813 8.98 -0.93 -41.28
CA ILE A 813 8.11 0.11 -41.84
C ILE A 813 8.19 1.40 -41.01
N PHE A 814 8.48 2.54 -41.64
CA PHE A 814 8.27 3.87 -41.06
C PHE A 814 7.15 4.62 -41.82
N GLU A 815 6.21 5.18 -41.08
CA GLU A 815 5.07 5.95 -41.60
C GLU A 815 4.89 7.27 -40.83
N ALA A 816 4.87 8.39 -41.55
CA ALA A 816 4.63 9.74 -41.04
C ALA A 816 3.38 10.36 -41.70
N TYR A 817 2.31 10.64 -40.94
CA TYR A 817 1.01 11.11 -41.48
C TYR A 817 0.49 12.38 -40.79
N ASN A 818 -0.20 13.26 -41.51
CA ASN A 818 -0.92 14.42 -40.95
C ASN A 818 -0.08 15.29 -39.97
N GLY A 819 1.11 15.72 -40.37
CA GLY A 819 2.02 16.47 -39.50
C GLY A 819 2.79 15.61 -38.49
N GLY A 820 2.95 14.31 -38.75
CA GLY A 820 3.81 13.43 -37.97
C GLY A 820 5.29 13.66 -38.32
N GLN A 821 6.14 13.90 -37.32
CA GLN A 821 7.49 14.45 -37.57
C GLN A 821 8.62 13.76 -36.78
N VAL A 822 9.80 13.67 -37.41
CA VAL A 822 11.08 13.31 -36.77
C VAL A 822 12.05 14.48 -36.93
N ILE A 823 12.47 15.14 -35.84
CA ILE A 823 13.17 16.44 -35.91
C ILE A 823 14.43 16.49 -35.03
N SER A 824 15.57 16.79 -35.64
CA SER A 824 16.81 17.18 -34.94
C SER A 824 17.04 18.67 -35.13
N SER A 825 16.99 19.49 -34.07
CA SER A 825 17.12 20.94 -34.25
C SER A 825 17.82 21.70 -33.12
N THR A 826 18.54 22.76 -33.49
CA THR A 826 19.04 23.75 -32.54
C THR A 826 18.29 25.07 -32.76
N GLY A 827 17.99 25.78 -31.68
CA GLY A 827 17.26 27.04 -31.74
C GLY A 827 17.57 27.99 -30.60
N GLY A 828 17.12 29.23 -30.73
CA GLY A 828 17.22 30.22 -29.68
C GLY A 828 16.66 31.59 -30.05
N THR A 829 17.00 32.57 -29.21
CA THR A 829 16.75 33.98 -29.52
C THR A 829 17.96 34.58 -30.23
N LYS A 830 17.66 35.53 -31.13
CA LYS A 830 18.44 36.16 -32.22
C LYS A 830 19.84 36.72 -31.90
N LYS A 831 20.40 36.44 -30.72
CA LYS A 831 21.64 37.01 -30.19
C LYS A 831 22.72 35.96 -29.85
N HIS A 832 22.39 34.72 -29.48
CA HIS A 832 23.36 33.87 -28.75
C HIS A 832 23.30 32.34 -28.99
N ASN A 833 22.68 31.87 -30.09
CA ASN A 833 22.74 30.45 -30.49
C ASN A 833 23.92 30.18 -31.46
N SER A 834 24.54 28.99 -31.36
CA SER A 834 25.68 28.55 -32.17
C SER A 834 25.82 27.03 -32.34
N GLY A 835 24.96 26.21 -31.72
CA GLY A 835 25.03 24.74 -31.79
C GLY A 835 24.57 24.15 -33.13
N ASN A 836 25.12 23.00 -33.53
CA ASN A 836 24.75 22.30 -34.78
C ASN A 836 23.62 21.30 -34.54
N ALA A 837 22.79 21.05 -35.56
CA ALA A 837 21.80 19.99 -35.49
C ALA A 837 22.46 18.60 -35.70
N GLY A 838 22.03 17.59 -34.95
CA GLY A 838 22.51 16.22 -35.06
C GLY A 838 21.89 15.46 -36.23
N GLU A 839 22.44 14.31 -36.57
CA GLU A 839 22.01 13.52 -37.73
C GLU A 839 20.71 12.75 -37.47
N ILE A 840 19.94 12.51 -38.54
CA ILE A 840 18.82 11.55 -38.52
C ILE A 840 19.16 10.39 -39.44
N ASN A 841 19.23 9.18 -38.88
CA ASN A 841 19.59 7.96 -39.60
C ASN A 841 18.44 6.95 -39.50
N ILE A 842 17.76 6.69 -40.62
CA ILE A 842 16.61 5.80 -40.73
C ILE A 842 17.01 4.60 -41.60
N ASN A 843 17.00 3.40 -41.03
CA ASN A 843 17.07 2.15 -41.76
C ASN A 843 15.70 1.46 -41.66
N ALA A 844 15.04 1.24 -42.79
CA ALA A 844 13.70 0.65 -42.89
C ALA A 844 13.68 -0.53 -43.89
N THR A 845 13.58 -1.77 -43.39
CA THR A 845 13.80 -2.98 -44.22
C THR A 845 12.77 -3.22 -45.32
N GLU A 846 11.56 -2.65 -45.21
CA GLU A 846 10.52 -2.70 -46.25
C GLU A 846 10.27 -1.33 -46.91
N LYS A 847 9.97 -0.28 -46.13
CA LYS A 847 9.56 1.03 -46.68
C LYS A 847 9.56 2.20 -45.71
N VAL A 848 9.65 3.41 -46.27
CA VAL A 848 9.29 4.70 -45.64
C VAL A 848 8.15 5.38 -46.40
N ILE A 849 7.18 5.94 -45.68
CA ILE A 849 6.11 6.79 -46.23
C ILE A 849 6.01 8.07 -45.41
N LEU A 850 6.12 9.23 -46.07
CA LEU A 850 5.82 10.55 -45.52
C LEU A 850 4.61 11.12 -46.28
N SER A 851 3.51 11.48 -45.61
CA SER A 851 2.33 12.05 -46.26
C SER A 851 1.57 13.07 -45.41
N GLY A 852 1.12 14.16 -46.02
CA GLY A 852 0.11 15.06 -45.44
C GLY A 852 0.66 16.13 -44.50
N VAL A 853 -0.24 17.00 -44.04
CA VAL A 853 0.05 18.12 -43.14
C VAL A 853 -0.95 18.15 -41.98
N ASP A 854 -0.55 18.70 -40.83
CA ASP A 854 -1.48 19.03 -39.74
C ASP A 854 -2.32 20.26 -40.11
N SER A 855 -3.55 20.01 -40.56
CA SER A 855 -4.52 21.05 -40.92
C SER A 855 -5.01 21.90 -39.74
N SER A 856 -4.71 21.51 -38.50
CA SER A 856 -5.02 22.28 -37.29
C SER A 856 -3.88 23.20 -36.83
N PHE A 857 -2.68 23.05 -37.40
CA PHE A 857 -1.44 23.67 -36.94
C PHE A 857 -1.55 25.18 -36.69
N GLU A 858 -1.90 25.96 -37.71
CA GLU A 858 -1.90 27.43 -37.65
C GLU A 858 -2.88 27.96 -36.59
N GLN A 859 -4.10 27.42 -36.57
CA GLN A 859 -5.13 27.82 -35.61
C GLN A 859 -4.67 27.53 -34.17
N ARG A 860 -4.14 26.33 -33.91
CA ARG A 860 -3.63 25.96 -32.59
C ARG A 860 -2.38 26.77 -32.19
N SER A 861 -1.55 27.18 -33.16
CA SER A 861 -0.38 28.03 -32.94
C SER A 861 -0.79 29.40 -32.44
N GLU A 862 -1.76 30.03 -33.11
CA GLU A 862 -2.30 31.34 -32.74
C GLU A 862 -3.08 31.27 -31.41
N ASP A 863 -3.95 30.26 -31.22
CA ASP A 863 -4.71 30.06 -29.97
C ASP A 863 -3.78 29.86 -28.75
N LEU A 864 -2.70 29.10 -28.93
CA LEU A 864 -1.68 28.90 -27.90
C LEU A 864 -0.84 30.16 -27.68
N LYS A 865 -0.48 30.91 -28.72
CA LYS A 865 0.23 32.19 -28.59
C LYS A 865 -0.61 33.22 -27.83
N GLN A 866 -1.90 33.35 -28.16
CA GLN A 866 -2.82 34.21 -27.41
C GLN A 866 -2.97 33.78 -25.95
N THR A 867 -3.03 32.47 -25.69
CA THR A 867 -3.09 31.92 -24.33
C THR A 867 -1.83 32.22 -23.52
N LEU A 868 -0.64 32.04 -24.11
CA LEU A 868 0.64 32.38 -23.50
C LEU A 868 0.76 33.88 -23.21
N THR A 869 0.45 34.75 -24.18
CA THR A 869 0.46 36.22 -23.98
C THR A 869 -0.52 36.67 -22.91
N LYS A 870 -1.68 36.01 -22.80
CA LYS A 870 -2.68 36.28 -21.74
C LYS A 870 -2.22 35.83 -20.35
N ASN A 871 -1.56 34.67 -20.25
CA ASN A 871 -1.02 34.15 -18.99
C ASN A 871 0.23 34.94 -18.54
N PHE A 872 1.02 35.46 -19.49
CA PHE A 872 2.28 36.16 -19.26
C PHE A 872 2.31 37.60 -19.83
N PRO A 873 1.41 38.52 -19.41
CA PRO A 873 1.25 39.85 -20.00
C PRO A 873 2.42 40.83 -19.77
N THR A 874 3.45 40.40 -19.04
CA THR A 874 4.68 41.16 -18.76
C THR A 874 5.91 40.66 -19.53
N GLN A 875 5.80 39.54 -20.26
CA GLN A 875 6.91 38.98 -21.04
C GLN A 875 7.03 39.64 -22.42
N THR A 876 8.22 39.54 -23.02
CA THR A 876 8.45 40.02 -24.40
C THR A 876 7.97 39.00 -25.43
N GLU A 877 7.62 39.45 -26.65
CA GLU A 877 7.34 38.57 -27.80
C GLU A 877 8.40 37.48 -28.00
N ASP A 878 9.71 37.82 -27.92
CA ASP A 878 10.81 36.86 -28.03
C ASP A 878 10.73 35.71 -26.98
N VAL A 879 10.06 35.91 -25.83
CA VAL A 879 9.85 34.89 -24.79
C VAL A 879 8.56 34.09 -25.04
N ILE A 880 7.50 34.75 -25.51
CA ILE A 880 6.28 34.05 -25.94
C ILE A 880 6.59 33.08 -27.10
N ASP A 881 7.42 33.51 -28.06
CA ASP A 881 7.86 32.68 -29.18
C ASP A 881 8.71 31.46 -28.73
N ILE A 882 9.54 31.60 -27.68
CA ILE A 882 10.24 30.46 -27.06
C ILE A 882 9.23 29.48 -26.45
N LEU A 883 8.30 29.97 -25.63
CA LEU A 883 7.30 29.14 -24.94
C LEU A 883 6.39 28.40 -25.94
N LEU A 884 6.09 29.04 -27.07
CA LEU A 884 5.38 28.45 -28.19
C LEU A 884 6.20 27.31 -28.83
N ALA A 885 7.45 27.58 -29.23
CA ALA A 885 8.34 26.60 -29.89
C ALA A 885 8.77 25.41 -28.99
N ALA A 886 8.60 25.52 -27.66
CA ALA A 886 8.75 24.40 -26.73
C ALA A 886 7.52 23.46 -26.71
N ARG A 887 6.34 23.97 -27.08
CA ARG A 887 5.01 23.35 -26.89
C ARG A 887 4.38 22.81 -28.16
N ILE A 888 4.23 23.63 -29.22
CA ILE A 888 3.76 23.18 -30.55
C ILE A 888 4.97 22.77 -31.41
N SER A 889 4.73 22.18 -32.59
CA SER A 889 5.79 22.03 -33.58
C SER A 889 6.05 23.34 -34.33
N GLU A 890 6.98 23.32 -35.29
CA GLU A 890 7.52 24.52 -35.92
C GLU A 890 7.22 24.60 -37.42
N GLU A 891 6.66 23.52 -37.97
CA GLU A 891 6.21 23.29 -39.35
C GLU A 891 4.96 22.39 -39.25
N SER A 892 4.03 22.49 -40.20
CA SER A 892 2.79 21.69 -40.23
C SER A 892 2.92 20.36 -40.97
N SER A 893 3.87 20.23 -41.90
CA SER A 893 4.05 19.06 -42.76
C SER A 893 4.51 17.80 -42.02
N SER A 894 4.04 16.63 -42.44
CA SER A 894 4.70 15.37 -42.09
C SER A 894 6.11 15.35 -42.65
N GLY A 895 7.09 14.83 -41.91
CA GLY A 895 8.45 14.85 -42.44
C GLY A 895 9.58 14.44 -41.51
N VAL A 896 10.78 14.50 -42.08
CA VAL A 896 12.04 14.29 -41.38
C VAL A 896 12.89 15.54 -41.58
N VAL A 897 13.25 16.21 -40.48
CA VAL A 897 13.78 17.59 -40.51
C VAL A 897 15.03 17.72 -39.64
N VAL A 898 16.14 18.18 -40.23
CA VAL A 898 17.33 18.63 -39.50
C VAL A 898 17.48 20.13 -39.70
N LYS A 899 17.48 20.92 -38.61
CA LYS A 899 17.33 22.39 -38.73
C LYS A 899 18.13 23.18 -37.70
N ALA A 900 19.00 24.08 -38.19
CA ALA A 900 19.77 24.98 -37.34
C ALA A 900 19.21 26.41 -37.39
N LYS A 901 18.52 26.80 -36.31
CA LYS A 901 17.76 28.05 -36.23
C LYS A 901 18.50 29.13 -35.45
N ASP A 902 19.42 29.83 -36.12
CA ASP A 902 19.69 31.24 -35.85
C ASP A 902 20.64 31.91 -36.86
N ASN A 903 20.82 33.23 -36.72
CA ASN A 903 21.59 34.06 -37.64
C ASN A 903 23.14 34.01 -37.50
N ARG A 904 23.72 33.17 -36.61
CA ARG A 904 25.18 33.18 -36.33
C ARG A 904 25.80 31.81 -35.95
N THR A 905 26.06 30.98 -36.98
CA THR A 905 27.05 29.86 -37.09
C THR A 905 26.62 28.40 -36.98
N GLY A 906 25.47 28.04 -36.42
CA GLY A 906 25.07 26.61 -36.32
C GLY A 906 24.75 25.99 -37.69
N SER A 907 25.42 24.90 -38.06
CA SER A 907 25.14 24.14 -39.30
C SER A 907 24.02 23.13 -39.10
N ALA A 908 23.32 22.79 -40.19
CA ALA A 908 22.32 21.72 -40.16
C ALA A 908 23.00 20.34 -40.08
N GLY A 909 22.26 19.34 -39.58
CA GLY A 909 22.71 17.95 -39.54
C GLY A 909 22.59 17.27 -40.90
N ASN A 910 22.90 15.98 -40.96
CA ASN A 910 22.65 15.15 -42.15
C ASN A 910 21.38 14.30 -41.96
N ILE A 911 20.70 13.95 -43.05
CA ILE A 911 19.66 12.90 -43.04
C ILE A 911 20.12 11.74 -43.94
N THR A 912 20.09 10.53 -43.40
CA THR A 912 20.31 9.29 -44.15
C THR A 912 19.06 8.42 -44.08
N ILE A 913 18.54 8.00 -45.24
CA ILE A 913 17.45 7.01 -45.32
C ILE A 913 17.91 5.83 -46.18
N GLU A 914 17.92 4.65 -45.59
CA GLU A 914 18.20 3.36 -46.24
C GLU A 914 16.92 2.51 -46.23
N THR A 915 16.33 2.26 -47.40
CA THR A 915 15.07 1.50 -47.51
C THR A 915 14.78 1.03 -48.94
N PRO A 916 14.07 -0.08 -49.21
CA PRO A 916 13.69 -0.44 -50.58
C PRO A 916 12.82 0.62 -51.29
N PHE A 917 11.88 1.22 -50.56
CA PHE A 917 10.88 2.15 -51.10
C PHE A 917 10.71 3.37 -50.19
N LEU A 918 10.74 4.57 -50.79
CA LEU A 918 10.42 5.84 -50.14
C LEU A 918 9.31 6.57 -50.92
N SER A 919 8.21 6.92 -50.26
CA SER A 919 7.21 7.85 -50.80
C SER A 919 7.15 9.15 -49.99
N ILE A 920 7.06 10.29 -50.68
CA ILE A 920 6.85 11.62 -50.10
C ILE A 920 5.64 12.25 -50.80
N GLU A 921 4.54 12.45 -50.07
CA GLU A 921 3.25 12.83 -50.65
C GLU A 921 2.49 13.95 -49.89
N ASP A 922 1.57 14.63 -50.55
CA ASP A 922 0.56 15.52 -49.92
C ASP A 922 1.12 16.67 -49.04
N GLY A 923 2.17 17.36 -49.47
CA GLY A 923 2.81 18.43 -48.69
C GLY A 923 3.85 17.93 -47.68
N ALA A 924 4.22 16.65 -47.70
CA ALA A 924 5.26 16.09 -46.82
C ALA A 924 6.68 16.46 -47.27
N GLN A 925 7.61 16.56 -46.31
CA GLN A 925 8.93 17.18 -46.55
C GLN A 925 10.10 16.40 -45.94
N LEU A 926 11.26 16.51 -46.60
CA LEU A 926 12.55 16.01 -46.16
C LEU A 926 13.57 17.16 -46.17
N ASN A 927 13.77 17.81 -45.01
CA ASN A 927 14.40 19.13 -44.94
C ASN A 927 15.71 19.14 -44.13
N ALA A 928 16.78 19.69 -44.69
CA ALA A 928 18.10 19.82 -44.05
C ALA A 928 18.64 21.26 -44.11
N GLU A 929 18.02 22.15 -43.32
CA GLU A 929 18.09 23.61 -43.52
C GLU A 929 18.83 24.39 -42.42
N THR A 930 19.47 25.50 -42.81
CA THR A 930 20.05 26.48 -41.88
C THR A 930 19.73 27.91 -42.31
N VAL A 931 19.62 28.81 -41.32
CA VAL A 931 19.32 30.22 -41.56
C VAL A 931 20.55 31.02 -42.02
N THR A 932 21.78 30.60 -41.67
CA THR A 932 23.01 31.36 -42.03
C THR A 932 24.31 30.57 -42.27
N ALA A 933 24.38 29.29 -41.88
CA ALA A 933 25.60 28.48 -41.97
C ALA A 933 25.57 27.53 -43.18
N GLU A 934 26.33 26.44 -43.14
CA GLU A 934 26.32 25.40 -44.17
C GLU A 934 25.07 24.52 -44.07
N GLY A 935 24.44 24.24 -45.22
CA GLY A 935 23.28 23.37 -45.35
C GLY A 935 23.61 21.90 -45.07
N GLY A 936 22.59 21.14 -44.67
CA GLY A 936 22.74 19.74 -44.28
C GLY A 936 22.64 18.81 -45.48
N ASN A 937 23.34 17.66 -45.47
CA ASN A 937 23.30 16.74 -46.61
C ASN A 937 22.16 15.72 -46.45
N ILE A 938 21.50 15.39 -47.56
CA ILE A 938 20.50 14.32 -47.63
C ILE A 938 21.07 13.17 -48.45
N THR A 939 21.14 11.98 -47.85
CA THR A 939 21.57 10.75 -48.51
C THR A 939 20.42 9.75 -48.54
N LEU A 940 19.96 9.38 -49.73
CA LEU A 940 18.94 8.35 -49.95
C LEU A 940 19.59 7.13 -50.60
N GLN A 941 19.48 5.98 -49.93
CA GLN A 941 19.96 4.68 -50.40
C GLN A 941 18.75 3.76 -50.60
N LEU A 942 18.26 3.71 -51.83
CA LEU A 942 16.98 3.11 -52.18
C LEU A 942 17.16 1.93 -53.11
N GLN A 943 16.54 0.78 -52.80
CA GLN A 943 16.73 -0.42 -53.64
C GLN A 943 15.85 -0.38 -54.90
N ASP A 944 14.58 0.03 -54.75
CA ASP A 944 13.58 -0.04 -55.83
C ASP A 944 13.10 1.33 -56.32
N LEU A 945 12.64 2.22 -55.43
CA LEU A 945 11.87 3.40 -55.86
C LEU A 945 11.85 4.58 -54.87
N LEU A 946 12.11 5.78 -55.37
CA LEU A 946 11.65 7.06 -54.82
C LEU A 946 10.38 7.51 -55.56
N LEU A 947 9.28 7.67 -54.84
CA LEU A 947 8.02 8.23 -55.34
C LEU A 947 7.76 9.59 -54.68
N MET A 948 7.47 10.61 -55.49
CA MET A 948 7.10 11.95 -55.01
C MET A 948 5.79 12.40 -55.66
N ARG A 949 4.83 12.88 -54.87
CA ARG A 949 3.47 13.20 -55.32
C ARG A 949 2.87 14.40 -54.58
N ARG A 950 2.06 15.21 -55.27
CA ARG A 950 1.19 16.23 -54.66
C ARG A 950 1.92 17.11 -53.64
N ASN A 951 2.92 17.88 -54.08
CA ASN A 951 3.78 18.71 -53.23
C ASN A 951 4.64 17.90 -52.25
N GLY A 952 5.40 16.91 -52.74
CA GLY A 952 6.44 16.24 -51.94
C GLY A 952 7.80 16.93 -52.12
N ASP A 953 8.45 17.35 -51.03
CA ASP A 953 9.69 18.15 -51.06
C ASP A 953 10.93 17.42 -50.50
N ILE A 954 12.10 17.64 -51.13
CA ILE A 954 13.43 17.29 -50.60
C ILE A 954 14.31 18.54 -50.66
N THR A 955 14.77 19.05 -49.50
CA THR A 955 15.48 20.35 -49.44
C THR A 955 16.74 20.33 -48.56
N THR A 956 17.79 21.03 -48.98
CA THR A 956 19.08 21.16 -48.25
C THR A 956 19.53 22.63 -48.10
N ASN A 957 18.56 23.53 -47.91
CA ASN A 957 18.73 24.97 -48.12
C ASN A 957 19.65 25.68 -47.10
N ALA A 958 20.50 26.59 -47.60
CA ALA A 958 21.39 27.43 -46.80
C ALA A 958 21.09 28.93 -46.94
N GLY A 959 20.57 29.53 -45.87
CA GLY A 959 20.41 30.97 -45.75
C GLY A 959 21.73 31.73 -45.51
N GLY A 960 21.65 33.06 -45.50
CA GLY A 960 22.75 33.92 -45.08
C GLY A 960 23.97 33.90 -46.01
N THR A 961 25.02 33.18 -45.64
CA THR A 961 26.33 33.16 -46.34
C THR A 961 27.00 31.80 -46.47
N GLY A 962 26.47 30.74 -45.85
CA GLY A 962 26.97 29.38 -46.07
C GLY A 962 26.44 28.76 -47.35
N ASN A 963 27.01 27.62 -47.75
CA ASN A 963 26.70 26.93 -48.99
C ASN A 963 25.56 25.92 -48.79
N GLY A 964 24.82 25.62 -49.87
CA GLY A 964 23.76 24.62 -49.86
C GLY A 964 24.31 23.22 -49.54
N GLY A 965 23.53 22.43 -48.81
CA GLY A 965 23.87 21.03 -48.55
C GLY A 965 23.68 20.17 -49.80
N ASN A 966 24.32 19.01 -49.88
CA ASN A 966 24.25 18.14 -51.06
C ASN A 966 23.11 17.13 -50.92
N VAL A 967 22.43 16.82 -52.02
CA VAL A 967 21.45 15.73 -52.12
C VAL A 967 22.08 14.59 -52.93
N ASN A 968 22.21 13.41 -52.35
CA ASN A 968 22.72 12.21 -53.04
C ASN A 968 21.66 11.09 -52.99
N ILE A 969 21.13 10.71 -54.15
CA ILE A 969 20.11 9.68 -54.31
C ILE A 969 20.69 8.52 -55.12
N ASP A 970 20.80 7.35 -54.50
CA ASP A 970 20.98 6.06 -55.19
C ASP A 970 19.62 5.36 -55.17
N SER A 971 19.04 5.04 -56.33
CA SER A 971 17.69 4.46 -56.40
C SER A 971 17.43 3.63 -57.66
N GLY A 972 16.74 2.51 -57.54
CA GLY A 972 16.22 1.75 -58.68
C GLY A 972 15.50 2.65 -59.70
N PHE A 973 14.53 3.46 -59.25
CA PHE A 973 13.82 4.46 -60.05
C PHE A 973 13.48 5.72 -59.24
N VAL A 974 13.43 6.87 -59.90
CA VAL A 974 12.99 8.15 -59.30
C VAL A 974 11.78 8.68 -60.08
N VAL A 975 10.63 8.84 -59.42
CA VAL A 975 9.34 9.12 -60.09
C VAL A 975 8.56 10.25 -59.42
N ALA A 976 8.29 11.30 -60.17
CA ALA A 976 7.30 12.34 -59.84
C ALA A 976 6.20 12.47 -60.90
N VAL A 977 5.16 13.28 -60.61
CA VAL A 977 4.13 13.66 -61.59
C VAL A 977 4.35 15.12 -62.02
N PRO A 978 4.60 15.40 -63.33
CA PRO A 978 5.12 16.70 -63.79
C PRO A 978 4.38 17.98 -63.37
N ASN A 979 3.09 17.91 -63.06
CA ASN A 979 2.27 19.07 -62.67
C ASN A 979 1.75 18.94 -61.22
N GLU A 980 2.50 18.23 -60.38
CA GLU A 980 2.22 18.09 -58.94
C GLU A 980 3.36 18.64 -58.06
N ASP A 981 4.20 19.54 -58.60
CA ASP A 981 4.91 20.54 -57.77
C ASP A 981 5.82 19.89 -56.69
N ASN A 982 6.62 18.90 -57.10
CA ASN A 982 7.44 18.05 -56.22
C ASN A 982 8.92 18.32 -56.46
N ASP A 983 9.64 18.88 -55.49
CA ASP A 983 10.94 19.49 -55.78
C ASP A 983 12.11 18.83 -55.05
N ILE A 984 13.27 18.81 -55.72
CA ILE A 984 14.56 18.39 -55.16
C ILE A 984 15.51 19.60 -55.21
N ILE A 985 15.79 20.17 -54.04
CA ILE A 985 16.33 21.53 -53.90
C ILE A 985 17.62 21.55 -53.07
N ALA A 986 18.69 22.14 -53.63
CA ALA A 986 19.97 22.34 -52.95
C ALA A 986 20.42 23.80 -52.97
N ARG A 987 19.52 24.72 -52.59
CA ARG A 987 19.73 26.16 -52.79
C ARG A 987 20.56 26.84 -51.71
N ALA A 988 21.21 27.94 -52.11
CA ALA A 988 21.88 28.86 -51.21
C ALA A 988 21.49 30.32 -51.48
N VAL A 989 21.53 31.18 -50.45
CA VAL A 989 21.28 32.62 -50.65
C VAL A 989 22.56 33.35 -51.10
N ARG A 990 23.66 33.31 -50.32
CA ARG A 990 24.93 33.97 -50.71
C ARG A 990 26.18 33.09 -50.68
N GLY A 991 26.09 31.87 -50.17
CA GLY A 991 27.09 30.85 -50.48
C GLY A 991 26.82 30.23 -51.85
N ASN A 992 27.61 29.24 -52.24
CA ASN A 992 27.37 28.47 -53.44
C ASN A 992 26.20 27.49 -53.23
N GLY A 993 25.51 27.13 -54.31
CA GLY A 993 24.53 26.05 -54.28
C GLY A 993 25.17 24.70 -53.93
N GLY A 994 24.39 23.81 -53.34
CA GLY A 994 24.78 22.43 -53.07
C GLY A 994 24.62 21.56 -54.32
N ASN A 995 25.31 20.43 -54.38
CA ASN A 995 25.23 19.54 -55.55
C ASN A 995 24.10 18.52 -55.38
N ILE A 996 23.42 18.19 -56.48
CA ILE A 996 22.38 17.17 -56.53
C ILE A 996 22.90 16.03 -57.40
N LYS A 997 23.10 14.85 -56.82
CA LYS A 997 23.55 13.65 -57.52
C LYS A 997 22.47 12.57 -57.46
N ILE A 998 22.08 12.04 -58.61
CA ILE A 998 21.06 11.00 -58.74
C ILE A 998 21.62 9.86 -59.60
N ASP A 999 21.96 8.74 -58.98
CA ASP A 999 22.29 7.48 -59.65
C ASP A 999 21.03 6.61 -59.72
N THR A 1000 20.57 6.25 -60.92
CA THR A 1000 19.31 5.50 -61.06
C THR A 1000 19.18 4.69 -62.36
N GLN A 1001 18.29 3.70 -62.42
CA GLN A 1001 17.94 3.04 -63.69
C GLN A 1001 16.95 3.86 -64.53
N GLY A 1002 16.28 4.85 -63.95
CA GLY A 1002 15.44 5.80 -64.69
C GLY A 1002 14.79 6.85 -63.81
N ILE A 1003 14.88 8.11 -64.25
CA ILE A 1003 14.19 9.25 -63.64
C ILE A 1003 13.01 9.71 -64.52
N PHE A 1004 11.87 9.99 -63.89
CA PHE A 1004 10.62 10.34 -64.57
C PHE A 1004 9.91 11.48 -63.85
N GLY A 1005 9.27 12.36 -64.62
CA GLY A 1005 8.38 13.42 -64.13
C GLY A 1005 9.06 14.76 -63.86
N PHE A 1006 10.33 14.74 -63.45
CA PHE A 1006 11.12 15.94 -63.16
C PHE A 1006 11.60 16.70 -64.41
N GLN A 1007 11.86 18.00 -64.23
CA GLN A 1007 12.69 18.82 -65.12
C GLN A 1007 13.79 19.52 -64.30
N VAL A 1008 14.96 19.79 -64.88
CA VAL A 1008 16.03 20.56 -64.21
C VAL A 1008 15.80 22.05 -64.49
N SER A 1009 15.87 22.90 -63.46
CA SER A 1009 15.55 24.34 -63.58
C SER A 1009 16.26 25.21 -62.53
N ASP A 1010 16.87 26.31 -62.98
CA ASP A 1010 17.51 27.32 -62.12
C ASP A 1010 16.50 28.09 -61.23
N GLN A 1011 15.20 27.99 -61.56
CA GLN A 1011 14.09 28.68 -60.89
C GLN A 1011 12.93 27.71 -60.68
N LEU A 1012 12.34 27.69 -59.49
CA LEU A 1012 11.18 26.85 -59.18
C LEU A 1012 9.96 27.30 -59.98
N THR A 1013 9.17 26.33 -60.45
CA THR A 1013 7.97 26.50 -61.27
C THR A 1013 6.83 25.63 -60.73
N PRO A 1014 5.57 25.78 -61.21
CA PRO A 1014 4.44 24.92 -60.80
C PRO A 1014 4.52 23.45 -61.30
N ARG A 1015 5.71 22.84 -61.24
CA ARG A 1015 6.08 21.54 -61.80
C ARG A 1015 7.14 20.91 -60.91
N SER A 1016 7.31 19.60 -61.03
CA SER A 1016 8.36 18.88 -60.29
C SER A 1016 9.75 19.25 -60.80
N ASP A 1017 10.48 20.05 -60.03
CA ASP A 1017 11.75 20.66 -60.41
C ASP A 1017 12.96 20.06 -59.65
N ILE A 1018 14.13 20.13 -60.27
CA ILE A 1018 15.43 19.84 -59.64
C ILE A 1018 16.28 21.11 -59.76
N SER A 1019 16.82 21.62 -58.64
CA SER A 1019 17.52 22.92 -58.62
C SER A 1019 18.65 23.00 -57.59
N ALA A 1020 19.89 23.11 -58.08
CA ALA A 1020 21.12 23.32 -57.32
C ALA A 1020 21.50 24.82 -57.17
N SER A 1021 20.56 25.74 -57.38
CA SER A 1021 20.85 27.15 -57.68
C SER A 1021 21.22 28.06 -56.48
N SER A 1022 21.86 29.20 -56.73
CA SER A 1022 22.18 30.21 -55.70
C SER A 1022 21.71 31.62 -56.09
N ASP A 1023 21.12 32.36 -55.14
CA ASP A 1023 20.58 33.71 -55.42
C ASP A 1023 21.70 34.76 -55.67
N PHE A 1024 22.88 34.57 -55.08
CA PHE A 1024 24.01 35.52 -55.18
C PHE A 1024 25.41 34.86 -55.25
N GLY A 1025 25.51 33.53 -55.11
CA GLY A 1025 26.77 32.77 -55.18
C GLY A 1025 27.04 32.18 -56.57
N VAL A 1026 27.68 31.01 -56.59
CA VAL A 1026 27.76 30.15 -57.78
C VAL A 1026 26.77 29.00 -57.61
N ASP A 1027 26.02 28.65 -58.66
CA ASP A 1027 25.15 27.47 -58.66
C ASP A 1027 25.95 26.16 -58.47
N GLY A 1028 25.31 25.16 -57.88
CA GLY A 1028 25.85 23.80 -57.75
C GLY A 1028 25.75 23.02 -59.07
N VAL A 1029 25.87 21.69 -58.98
CA VAL A 1029 25.79 20.79 -60.15
C VAL A 1029 24.72 19.73 -59.93
N GLU A 1030 23.80 19.59 -60.89
CA GLU A 1030 22.90 18.45 -61.05
C GLU A 1030 23.57 17.33 -61.89
N GLU A 1031 24.06 16.28 -61.22
CA GLU A 1031 24.62 15.08 -61.85
C GLU A 1031 23.58 13.94 -61.86
N ILE A 1032 22.95 13.70 -63.02
CA ILE A 1032 21.96 12.62 -63.20
C ILE A 1032 22.59 11.48 -64.01
N ASN A 1033 22.91 10.38 -63.33
CA ASN A 1033 23.47 9.17 -63.91
C ASN A 1033 22.37 8.12 -64.13
N ALA A 1034 21.78 8.13 -65.33
CA ALA A 1034 20.85 7.11 -65.79
C ALA A 1034 21.35 6.41 -67.08
N PRO A 1035 21.04 5.12 -67.31
CA PRO A 1035 21.30 4.46 -68.58
C PRO A 1035 20.61 5.18 -69.74
N ASP A 1036 21.30 5.29 -70.89
CA ASP A 1036 20.78 5.94 -72.09
C ASP A 1036 19.74 5.03 -72.79
N VAL A 1037 18.50 5.04 -72.29
CA VAL A 1037 17.38 4.22 -72.79
C VAL A 1037 16.83 4.80 -74.09
N ASP A 1038 17.55 4.61 -75.19
CA ASP A 1038 17.13 4.92 -76.58
C ASP A 1038 15.84 4.13 -76.94
N PRO A 1039 14.64 4.75 -76.95
CA PRO A 1039 13.40 4.03 -77.19
C PRO A 1039 13.21 3.64 -78.65
N SER A 1040 14.00 4.25 -79.57
CA SER A 1040 13.89 3.97 -81.00
C SER A 1040 14.29 2.54 -81.35
N ARG A 1041 15.11 1.90 -80.51
CA ARG A 1041 15.50 0.49 -80.67
C ARG A 1041 14.38 -0.50 -80.33
N GLY A 1042 13.28 -0.02 -79.75
CA GLY A 1042 12.07 -0.81 -79.45
C GLY A 1042 10.96 -0.75 -80.50
N THR A 1043 11.11 -0.01 -81.62
CA THR A 1043 10.01 0.23 -82.56
C THR A 1043 9.68 -0.98 -83.45
N VAL A 1044 8.95 -1.95 -82.89
CA VAL A 1044 8.19 -2.93 -83.67
C VAL A 1044 6.90 -2.26 -84.14
N ASN A 1045 6.86 -1.81 -85.40
CA ASN A 1045 5.63 -1.34 -86.02
C ASN A 1045 4.58 -2.47 -86.05
N LEU A 1046 3.45 -2.26 -85.39
CA LEU A 1046 2.28 -3.13 -85.51
C LEU A 1046 1.69 -3.02 -86.94
N PRO A 1047 1.30 -4.13 -87.60
CA PRO A 1047 0.71 -4.06 -88.93
C PRO A 1047 -0.71 -3.47 -88.94
N ASP A 1048 -0.94 -2.43 -89.76
CA ASP A 1048 -2.24 -1.75 -89.96
C ASP A 1048 -3.27 -2.60 -90.75
N THR A 1049 -3.47 -3.87 -90.39
CA THR A 1049 -4.58 -4.68 -90.91
C THR A 1049 -5.19 -5.56 -89.81
N PRO A 1050 -6.44 -5.30 -89.35
CA PRO A 1050 -7.12 -6.17 -88.39
C PRO A 1050 -7.53 -7.49 -89.05
N VAL A 1051 -6.83 -8.57 -88.72
CA VAL A 1051 -7.13 -9.92 -89.23
C VAL A 1051 -8.34 -10.49 -88.49
N ASN A 1052 -9.47 -10.58 -89.19
CA ASN A 1052 -10.72 -11.11 -88.66
C ASN A 1052 -10.65 -12.65 -88.49
N LEU A 1053 -10.70 -13.13 -87.24
CA LEU A 1053 -10.59 -14.55 -86.90
C LEU A 1053 -11.97 -15.20 -86.71
N ASN A 1054 -12.35 -16.05 -87.66
CA ASN A 1054 -13.59 -16.83 -87.59
C ASN A 1054 -13.56 -17.87 -86.46
N LEU A 1055 -14.60 -17.88 -85.63
CA LEU A 1055 -14.92 -19.00 -84.74
C LEU A 1055 -15.40 -20.21 -85.56
N ALA A 1056 -14.74 -21.36 -85.38
CA ALA A 1056 -15.12 -22.65 -85.97
C ALA A 1056 -15.10 -23.76 -84.91
N GLN A 1057 -15.89 -24.81 -85.11
CA GLN A 1057 -16.27 -25.75 -84.06
C GLN A 1057 -15.29 -26.93 -83.87
N GLY A 1058 -15.01 -27.25 -82.61
CA GLY A 1058 -15.33 -28.58 -82.08
C GLY A 1058 -14.23 -29.66 -82.01
N CYS A 1059 -14.01 -30.19 -80.80
CA CYS A 1059 -14.22 -31.62 -80.52
C CYS A 1059 -14.31 -31.88 -79.00
N GLN A 1060 -15.05 -32.92 -78.59
CA GLN A 1060 -15.13 -33.35 -77.18
C GLN A 1060 -14.13 -34.49 -76.86
N PRO A 1061 -13.64 -34.55 -75.62
CA PRO A 1061 -13.27 -35.80 -74.97
C PRO A 1061 -14.22 -36.13 -73.80
N SER A 1062 -14.95 -37.23 -73.91
CA SER A 1062 -15.77 -37.77 -72.81
C SER A 1062 -14.92 -38.65 -71.88
N GLY A 1063 -14.67 -38.23 -70.64
CA GLY A 1063 -13.80 -38.97 -69.71
C GLY A 1063 -13.88 -38.50 -68.26
N LEU A 1064 -14.64 -39.26 -67.45
CA LEU A 1064 -14.86 -39.19 -66.01
C LEU A 1064 -13.75 -38.59 -65.10
N ASN A 1065 -14.21 -37.89 -64.05
CA ASN A 1065 -13.57 -37.72 -62.73
C ASN A 1065 -12.25 -36.94 -62.64
N SER A 1066 -12.35 -35.61 -62.53
CA SER A 1066 -11.64 -34.83 -61.50
C SER A 1066 -12.30 -33.46 -61.32
N ILE A 1067 -13.04 -33.28 -60.22
CA ILE A 1067 -13.55 -31.96 -59.81
C ILE A 1067 -12.61 -31.42 -58.73
N SER A 1068 -11.98 -30.27 -58.99
CA SER A 1068 -11.29 -29.50 -57.96
C SER A 1068 -11.71 -28.04 -58.10
N ARG A 1069 -12.34 -27.54 -57.04
CA ARG A 1069 -12.91 -26.20 -56.95
C ARG A 1069 -12.24 -25.50 -55.78
N PHE A 1070 -11.56 -24.38 -56.04
CA PHE A 1070 -11.25 -23.44 -54.98
C PHE A 1070 -12.45 -22.51 -54.76
N THR A 1071 -12.72 -22.13 -53.52
CA THR A 1071 -13.86 -21.27 -53.17
C THR A 1071 -13.43 -20.38 -52.02
N SER A 1072 -13.32 -19.08 -52.31
CA SER A 1072 -13.23 -18.03 -51.30
C SER A 1072 -14.57 -17.29 -51.26
N ILE A 1073 -14.99 -16.89 -50.07
CA ILE A 1073 -16.28 -16.21 -49.81
C ILE A 1073 -15.99 -15.11 -48.77
N GLY A 1074 -16.10 -13.84 -49.14
CA GLY A 1074 -15.60 -12.76 -48.27
C GLY A 1074 -15.83 -11.32 -48.76
N THR A 1075 -17.03 -11.01 -49.26
CA THR A 1075 -17.65 -9.67 -49.27
C THR A 1075 -16.76 -8.42 -49.41
N ALA A 1076 -16.12 -8.24 -50.58
CA ALA A 1076 -15.84 -6.92 -51.16
C ALA A 1076 -15.78 -7.07 -52.69
N SER A 1077 -16.49 -6.21 -53.44
CA SER A 1077 -16.68 -6.37 -54.89
C SER A 1077 -15.56 -5.73 -55.70
N ILE A 1078 -14.67 -6.54 -56.26
CA ILE A 1078 -13.73 -6.12 -57.31
C ILE A 1078 -14.28 -6.61 -58.68
N PRO A 1079 -14.46 -5.74 -59.69
CA PRO A 1079 -14.89 -6.16 -61.03
C PRO A 1079 -13.91 -7.14 -61.68
N ALA A 1080 -14.42 -8.14 -62.40
CA ALA A 1080 -13.59 -9.13 -63.10
C ALA A 1080 -12.93 -8.61 -64.40
N ASN A 1081 -13.13 -7.33 -64.74
CA ASN A 1081 -12.55 -6.66 -65.89
C ASN A 1081 -12.39 -5.14 -65.60
N PRO A 1082 -11.27 -4.49 -65.95
CA PRO A 1082 -11.08 -3.05 -65.69
C PRO A 1082 -12.09 -2.09 -66.35
N ASN A 1083 -12.87 -2.54 -67.34
CA ASN A 1083 -13.75 -1.68 -68.13
C ASN A 1083 -15.23 -1.69 -67.68
N ASP A 1084 -15.60 -2.38 -66.61
CA ASP A 1084 -16.98 -2.41 -66.11
C ASP A 1084 -17.33 -1.13 -65.32
N ILE A 1085 -18.16 -0.27 -65.92
CA ILE A 1085 -18.62 0.98 -65.32
C ILE A 1085 -19.73 0.71 -64.28
N GLN A 1086 -19.45 0.93 -62.99
CA GLN A 1086 -20.49 0.90 -61.95
C GLN A 1086 -20.97 2.31 -61.58
N ASN A 1087 -22.27 2.56 -61.79
CA ASN A 1087 -22.94 3.78 -61.33
C ASN A 1087 -23.10 3.75 -59.81
N ILE A 1088 -22.28 4.51 -59.09
CA ILE A 1088 -22.50 4.84 -57.68
C ILE A 1088 -23.34 6.11 -57.63
N TYR A 1089 -24.53 6.04 -57.01
CA TYR A 1089 -25.34 7.22 -56.72
C TYR A 1089 -24.73 7.98 -55.54
N THR A 1090 -24.37 9.24 -55.76
CA THR A 1090 -23.95 10.16 -54.70
C THR A 1090 -25.12 10.54 -53.80
N LEU A 1091 -24.93 10.44 -52.50
CA LEU A 1091 -25.67 11.23 -51.52
C LEU A 1091 -24.78 12.41 -51.10
N TRP A 1092 -25.35 13.61 -51.11
CA TRP A 1092 -24.71 14.80 -50.53
C TRP A 1092 -24.73 14.71 -49.01
N GLU A 1093 -23.64 15.15 -48.38
CA GLU A 1093 -23.70 15.76 -47.04
C GLU A 1093 -23.25 17.23 -47.14
N ASP A 1094 -23.88 18.09 -46.33
CA ASP A 1094 -23.78 19.55 -46.40
C ASP A 1094 -22.72 20.05 -45.41
N LEU A 1095 -21.51 20.31 -45.93
CA LEU A 1095 -20.39 20.85 -45.15
C LEU A 1095 -20.60 22.33 -44.79
N ARG A 1096 -21.39 22.59 -43.74
CA ARG A 1096 -21.52 23.93 -43.13
C ARG A 1096 -21.37 23.89 -41.62
N SER A 1097 -20.15 24.13 -41.16
CA SER A 1097 -19.82 24.41 -39.76
C SER A 1097 -20.60 25.62 -39.25
N PRO A 1098 -21.16 25.58 -38.03
CA PRO A 1098 -21.76 26.76 -37.41
C PRO A 1098 -20.66 27.68 -36.86
N THR A 1099 -20.33 28.74 -37.59
CA THR A 1099 -19.49 29.82 -37.07
C THR A 1099 -20.19 30.51 -35.90
N ALA A 1100 -19.59 30.46 -34.71
CA ALA A 1100 -19.94 31.36 -33.63
C ALA A 1100 -19.25 32.72 -33.86
N GLN A 1101 -19.99 33.82 -33.80
CA GLN A 1101 -19.41 35.13 -33.57
C GLN A 1101 -20.31 36.02 -32.70
N ASN A 1102 -19.63 36.74 -31.81
CA ASN A 1102 -20.01 38.02 -31.24
C ASN A 1102 -21.35 38.07 -30.48
N THR A 1103 -21.30 37.71 -29.20
CA THR A 1103 -22.05 38.46 -28.19
C THR A 1103 -21.43 39.85 -28.07
N ASP A 1104 -22.12 40.87 -28.58
CA ASP A 1104 -21.91 42.25 -28.17
C ASP A 1104 -23.27 42.86 -27.79
N SER A 1105 -23.27 43.81 -26.86
CA SER A 1105 -24.49 44.21 -26.14
C SER A 1105 -25.24 45.39 -26.78
N VAL A 1106 -26.58 45.42 -26.66
CA VAL A 1106 -27.46 46.58 -26.27
C VAL A 1106 -28.92 46.47 -26.79
N ASP A 1107 -29.86 46.86 -25.91
CA ASP A 1107 -31.27 47.27 -26.08
C ASP A 1107 -32.30 46.52 -26.97
N SER A 1108 -33.20 45.81 -26.26
CA SER A 1108 -34.63 46.18 -26.09
C SER A 1108 -35.68 45.99 -27.22
N THR A 1109 -36.91 45.69 -26.75
CA THR A 1109 -38.22 45.76 -27.44
C THR A 1109 -38.50 44.79 -28.61
N ASP A 1110 -39.75 44.47 -28.94
CA ASP A 1110 -40.96 44.19 -28.14
C ASP A 1110 -42.01 43.50 -29.04
N SER A 1111 -42.79 42.55 -28.49
CA SER A 1111 -44.04 42.02 -29.08
C SER A 1111 -43.87 41.21 -30.41
N LYS A 1112 -44.52 40.05 -30.67
CA LYS A 1112 -45.86 39.59 -30.30
C LYS A 1112 -45.98 38.06 -30.23
N SER A 1113 -46.83 37.61 -29.31
CA SER A 1113 -47.70 36.42 -29.47
C SER A 1113 -49.15 36.95 -29.71
N PRO A 1114 -50.24 36.15 -29.91
CA PRO A 1114 -50.34 34.69 -29.90
C PRO A 1114 -51.31 34.06 -30.95
N ARG A 1115 -51.59 32.75 -30.78
CA ARG A 1115 -52.72 31.92 -31.30
C ARG A 1115 -52.56 31.37 -32.74
N ASN A 1116 -52.42 30.05 -32.92
CA ASN A 1116 -53.40 28.93 -32.78
C ASN A 1116 -54.23 28.76 -34.09
N SER A 1117 -54.57 27.56 -34.56
CA SER A 1117 -54.67 26.23 -33.92
C SER A 1117 -54.58 25.06 -34.92
N ALA A 1118 -54.17 23.86 -34.44
CA ALA A 1118 -54.63 22.51 -34.84
C ALA A 1118 -54.58 22.07 -36.33
N ASP A 1119 -54.33 20.81 -36.68
CA ASP A 1119 -53.88 19.63 -35.91
C ASP A 1119 -53.29 18.59 -36.88
N ILE A 1120 -52.45 17.68 -36.36
CA ILE A 1120 -52.22 16.26 -36.72
C ILE A 1120 -50.80 15.89 -36.29
N ALA A 1121 -50.67 14.81 -35.53
CA ALA A 1121 -49.42 14.36 -34.94
C ALA A 1121 -48.98 12.99 -35.46
N ALA A 1122 -47.70 12.88 -35.76
CA ALA A 1122 -46.93 11.64 -35.74
C ALA A 1122 -45.51 12.00 -35.31
N LYS A 1123 -45.01 11.41 -34.23
CA LYS A 1123 -43.66 11.65 -33.71
C LYS A 1123 -43.11 10.32 -33.23
N GLU A 1124 -42.06 9.84 -33.87
CA GLU A 1124 -41.31 8.68 -33.39
C GLU A 1124 -40.44 9.11 -32.20
N GLU A 1125 -40.39 8.27 -31.17
CA GLU A 1125 -39.54 8.50 -29.99
C GLU A 1125 -38.20 7.80 -30.17
N ILE A 1126 -37.11 8.53 -29.91
CA ILE A 1126 -35.77 7.95 -29.83
C ILE A 1126 -35.63 7.31 -28.45
N GLU A 1127 -35.43 5.99 -28.39
CA GLU A 1127 -35.31 5.28 -27.12
C GLU A 1127 -34.13 5.79 -26.28
N LYS A 1128 -34.41 6.15 -25.03
CA LYS A 1128 -33.37 6.41 -24.03
C LYS A 1128 -32.76 5.10 -23.55
N ILE A 1129 -31.43 5.01 -23.59
CA ILE A 1129 -30.67 3.95 -22.92
C ILE A 1129 -31.03 3.98 -21.42
N GLN A 1130 -31.27 2.80 -20.84
CA GLN A 1130 -31.66 2.61 -19.44
C GLN A 1130 -30.77 1.53 -18.80
N GLU A 1131 -30.43 1.75 -17.53
CA GLU A 1131 -29.58 0.84 -16.75
C GLU A 1131 -30.29 -0.49 -16.41
N ALA A 1132 -29.52 -1.57 -16.32
CA ALA A 1132 -30.06 -2.89 -16.00
C ALA A 1132 -30.35 -3.02 -14.49
N GLN A 1133 -31.61 -3.25 -14.14
CA GLN A 1133 -32.08 -3.42 -12.76
C GLN A 1133 -32.15 -4.90 -12.34
N GLY A 1134 -31.54 -5.79 -13.11
CA GLY A 1134 -31.43 -7.21 -12.78
C GLY A 1134 -30.98 -8.07 -13.96
N TRP A 1135 -30.94 -9.38 -13.73
CA TRP A 1135 -30.59 -10.37 -14.74
C TRP A 1135 -31.55 -11.56 -14.69
N ILE A 1136 -31.81 -12.15 -15.85
CA ILE A 1136 -32.62 -13.36 -16.00
C ILE A 1136 -31.80 -14.47 -16.65
N LYS A 1137 -32.07 -15.72 -16.30
CA LYS A 1137 -31.54 -16.89 -17.01
C LYS A 1137 -32.55 -17.32 -18.07
N THR A 1138 -32.13 -17.36 -19.33
CA THR A 1138 -32.98 -17.79 -20.46
C THR A 1138 -33.09 -19.32 -20.51
N PRO A 1139 -34.08 -19.89 -21.22
CA PRO A 1139 -34.29 -21.35 -21.29
C PRO A 1139 -33.11 -22.15 -21.89
N ASP A 1140 -32.26 -21.51 -22.69
CA ASP A 1140 -31.00 -22.07 -23.21
C ASP A 1140 -29.81 -21.91 -22.25
N GLY A 1141 -30.05 -21.45 -21.02
CA GLY A 1141 -29.10 -21.39 -19.93
C GLY A 1141 -28.24 -20.12 -19.86
N LYS A 1142 -28.34 -19.21 -20.84
CA LYS A 1142 -27.59 -17.94 -20.86
C LYS A 1142 -28.16 -16.94 -19.84
N VAL A 1143 -27.36 -15.94 -19.49
CA VAL A 1143 -27.79 -14.81 -18.63
C VAL A 1143 -28.00 -13.58 -19.51
N LYS A 1144 -29.12 -12.87 -19.29
CA LYS A 1144 -29.43 -11.60 -19.96
C LYS A 1144 -29.77 -10.52 -18.94
N LEU A 1145 -29.12 -9.37 -19.06
CA LEU A 1145 -29.43 -8.15 -18.30
C LEU A 1145 -30.80 -7.58 -18.73
N VAL A 1146 -31.58 -7.08 -17.78
CA VAL A 1146 -32.91 -6.50 -18.01
C VAL A 1146 -33.12 -5.24 -17.17
N VAL A 1147 -33.80 -4.24 -17.76
CA VAL A 1147 -34.16 -2.98 -17.08
C VAL A 1147 -35.25 -3.16 -16.01
N LYS A 1148 -35.87 -4.34 -15.93
CA LYS A 1148 -36.84 -4.72 -14.89
C LYS A 1148 -36.92 -6.24 -14.74
N SER A 1149 -36.61 -6.75 -13.56
CA SER A 1149 -36.79 -8.17 -13.23
C SER A 1149 -38.29 -8.55 -13.21
N PRO A 1150 -38.70 -9.68 -13.83
CA PRO A 1150 -40.08 -10.13 -13.75
C PRO A 1150 -40.49 -10.44 -12.30
N THR A 1151 -41.61 -9.88 -11.85
CA THR A 1151 -42.17 -10.21 -10.52
C THR A 1151 -42.60 -11.67 -10.50
N VAL A 1152 -41.86 -12.52 -9.80
CA VAL A 1152 -42.19 -13.95 -9.67
C VAL A 1152 -43.38 -14.08 -8.71
N THR A 1153 -44.59 -14.21 -9.26
CA THR A 1153 -45.79 -14.57 -8.49
C THR A 1153 -45.60 -15.98 -7.90
N PRO A 1154 -45.50 -16.16 -6.58
CA PRO A 1154 -45.33 -17.49 -6.01
C PRO A 1154 -46.61 -18.30 -6.20
N TYR A 1155 -46.50 -19.55 -6.62
CA TYR A 1155 -47.63 -20.46 -6.63
C TYR A 1155 -48.12 -20.69 -5.20
N SER A 1156 -49.40 -20.45 -4.94
CA SER A 1156 -50.00 -20.56 -3.61
C SER A 1156 -50.10 -22.03 -3.17
N SER A 1157 -49.20 -22.45 -2.27
CA SER A 1157 -49.35 -23.72 -1.55
C SER A 1157 -50.49 -23.64 -0.54
N TRP A 1158 -51.38 -24.64 -0.53
CA TRP A 1158 -52.47 -24.74 0.46
C TRP A 1158 -51.98 -25.25 1.82
N GLN A 1159 -50.99 -24.58 2.40
CA GLN A 1159 -50.53 -24.79 3.77
C GLN A 1159 -50.31 -23.44 4.45
N THR A 1160 -50.79 -23.29 5.68
CA THR A 1160 -50.70 -22.07 6.48
C THR A 1160 -49.71 -22.27 7.63
N PRO A 1161 -48.47 -21.76 7.54
CA PRO A 1161 -47.59 -21.63 8.70
C PRO A 1161 -48.14 -20.57 9.66
N SER A 1162 -47.88 -20.75 10.96
CA SER A 1162 -48.25 -19.78 12.00
C SER A 1162 -47.38 -18.53 11.93
N ALA A 1163 -47.98 -17.36 12.15
CA ALA A 1163 -47.28 -16.08 12.14
C ALA A 1163 -46.36 -15.87 13.36
N CYS A 1164 -45.32 -15.07 13.16
CA CYS A 1164 -44.67 -14.25 14.17
C CYS A 1164 -44.52 -12.84 13.57
N ASN A 1165 -44.69 -11.81 14.40
CA ASN A 1165 -44.58 -10.42 13.98
C ASN A 1165 -43.20 -9.86 14.34
N GLU A 1166 -42.76 -8.89 13.56
CA GLU A 1166 -42.21 -7.64 14.09
C GLU A 1166 -43.25 -6.53 13.85
#